data_AF-A0A2E5ZN15-F1
#
_entry.id   AF-A0A2E5ZN15-F1
#
_cell.length_a   1.000
_cell.length_b   1.000
_cell.length_c   1.000
_cell.angle_alpha   90.00
_cell.angle_beta   90.00
_cell.angle_gamma   90.00
#
_symmetry.space_group_name_H-M   'P 1'
#
loop_
_entity.id
_entity.type
_entity.pdbx_description
1 polymer ?
#
loop_
_entity_poly.entity_id
_entity_poly.type
_entity_poly.pdbx_seq_one_letter_code
_entity_poly.pdbx_strand_id
1 'polypeptide(L)'
;MIKTPKLKLKYFLSALLLLVLPFFINGQSIDVHVNLLVGKMTLAEKVGQMTQVERKELDHISDLATYNIGSLLSGGGSAPEPNTLDSWIDMYNEYQTASMQSSSGIPIIYGIDAVHGHSNVEGAVIVPHNIGLGATWNTELVKSVSQVVASEVAATGIDWTFAPCVAVPQNERWGRTYEGFGETAEINQIMGIASVVGFQGNDLALKNTILACAKHFIGDGGTTDGIDQGNTQITEELLRSLHMPAYVDAIENSVGTIMATYNSWNEQKVHGYKYLLTDLLKTELGFDGFIVSDWKGVDQVTDDYKEAIKQSINAGVDMIMVPDRYETFIKYTTELVNENEISMSRIDDAVKRILKQKLLLGLFEEPYATKSSTEIDLFGSVKHREIARQAVRESIVVLDAKNNVLPLKQEGQNIGLAGILANDLGAQCGGWTIAWQGGNGDITEGTSILEGFRKLTGSSKIIFNKTGDFEQDIDVAVVVIGEKTPYSEGGGDRSSLNIENQDIALLKKLKNKNIPTIALLISGRPMILGEALFHSDAMIAAWYPGTEGDGVAEILFGLYEPKGKTTHSWPNHMRQIPINVGDINYRPLYPYKHGLTQFPASDSSSHLKVYACTTNNEGDTLLVYFNDKITSNYSTIKDYNLFINGEFTNAYVESQAIDSNNATILKINLSTPIQQGDELYLNIANGVLASNSMLLSDTRQIFVYNGVKNYNLLSNRIEAESYFEMQGVNTEQCSDDGGGHNLGHIDIGDYMKYEFNVPKAGYYQLVSRIAGFNDGSINFIFKNTSLNLPFKSTNGWQSWQNFYEEIYLEAGNQNMTVTAESSQFNINYYDLVFVKEAQVIPGKIEAEKYGTAVGIETECCEDDASDNIGYIDFGDSAIYPTKVNQSGFYKINVRYASINDGYFLLSFGNETIEFPFKNTGGWQTWGTSTIEVYLDGGEADMIFTGATGLLNINYFEFEFAGTFTTNYISVLNDIQLYAVPARNNVTLKLPFKLDSKKDIKLFDSKGNLVTLDEINIKQKANEYYFDLSFPKGKYFMSIKNKNSTYIKSFLVN
;
A
#
# COMPACT_ATOMS: atom_id res chain seq x y z
N MET A 1 96.17 45.59 22.13
CA MET A 1 94.80 45.61 22.68
C MET A 1 94.15 44.27 22.37
N ILE A 2 93.68 43.60 23.44
CA ILE A 2 92.65 42.54 23.52
C ILE A 2 92.94 41.15 22.91
N LYS A 3 93.44 40.27 23.80
CA LYS A 3 93.09 38.86 24.13
C LYS A 3 92.38 37.92 23.11
N THR A 4 93.04 36.77 22.90
CA THR A 4 92.61 35.33 22.93
C THR A 4 91.16 34.94 23.33
N PRO A 5 90.64 33.68 23.11
CA PRO A 5 91.31 32.41 22.73
C PRO A 5 90.54 31.43 21.77
N LYS A 6 91.23 30.32 21.44
CA LYS A 6 90.68 28.99 21.06
C LYS A 6 89.84 28.35 22.20
N LEU A 7 88.73 27.68 21.88
CA LEU A 7 88.14 26.55 22.63
C LEU A 7 87.55 25.54 21.61
N LYS A 8 88.21 24.40 21.38
CA LYS A 8 87.87 23.04 21.88
C LYS A 8 86.58 22.41 21.30
N LEU A 9 86.79 21.67 20.22
CA LEU A 9 86.33 20.29 19.93
C LEU A 9 85.55 19.58 21.07
N LYS A 10 84.25 19.36 20.85
CA LYS A 10 83.47 18.15 21.18
C LYS A 10 82.11 18.28 20.46
N TYR A 11 81.60 17.17 19.92
CA TYR A 11 80.34 17.03 19.16
C TYR A 11 80.40 17.36 17.65
N PHE A 12 81.27 16.66 16.91
CA PHE A 12 81.16 16.54 15.45
C PHE A 12 81.15 15.05 15.08
N LEU A 13 80.18 14.29 15.62
CA LEU A 13 79.94 12.91 15.20
C LEU A 13 78.48 12.43 15.35
N SER A 14 77.53 13.34 15.57
CA SER A 14 76.10 13.01 15.73
C SER A 14 75.16 13.81 14.81
N ALA A 15 75.69 14.64 13.91
CA ALA A 15 74.88 15.42 12.96
C ALA A 15 75.06 15.00 11.49
N LEU A 16 75.90 14.01 11.20
CA LEU A 16 76.14 13.50 9.84
C LEU A 16 75.52 12.12 9.58
N LEU A 17 74.74 11.58 10.53
CA LEU A 17 73.95 10.36 10.36
C LEU A 17 72.44 10.61 10.16
N LEU A 18 72.02 11.89 10.15
CA LEU A 18 70.62 12.32 10.01
C LEU A 18 70.30 12.98 8.66
N LEU A 19 71.24 12.92 7.71
CA LEU A 19 71.11 13.52 6.37
C LEU A 19 71.28 12.51 5.22
N VAL A 20 71.21 11.20 5.51
CA VAL A 20 71.19 10.12 4.49
C VAL A 20 70.05 9.12 4.73
N LEU A 21 68.97 9.54 5.40
CA LEU A 21 67.80 8.70 5.67
C LEU A 21 66.46 9.15 5.03
N PRO A 22 66.42 9.93 3.92
CA PRO A 22 65.23 9.94 3.07
C PRO A 22 65.38 9.13 1.77
N PHE A 23 66.47 8.37 1.57
CA PHE A 23 66.71 7.66 0.29
C PHE A 23 66.58 6.12 0.33
N PHE A 24 66.08 5.54 1.43
CA PHE A 24 65.83 4.08 1.53
C PHE A 24 64.37 3.69 1.84
N ILE A 25 63.41 4.62 1.81
CA ILE A 25 61.98 4.30 2.06
C ILE A 25 61.22 3.94 0.77
N ASN A 26 61.71 4.32 -0.42
CA ASN A 26 61.02 4.09 -1.71
C ASN A 26 61.12 2.66 -2.29
N GLY A 27 61.24 1.62 -1.45
CA GLY A 27 61.37 0.24 -1.94
C GLY A 27 60.85 -0.87 -1.03
N GLN A 28 60.17 -0.55 0.08
CA GLN A 28 59.51 -1.56 0.91
C GLN A 28 58.06 -1.74 0.44
N SER A 29 57.57 -2.99 0.39
CA SER A 29 56.16 -3.23 0.07
C SER A 29 55.26 -2.70 1.19
N ILE A 30 54.00 -2.37 0.86
CA ILE A 30 52.99 -1.94 1.84
C ILE A 30 52.91 -2.92 3.02
N ASP A 31 52.97 -4.23 2.76
CA ASP A 31 52.93 -5.25 3.82
C ASP A 31 54.11 -5.15 4.80
N VAL A 32 55.31 -4.78 4.33
CA VAL A 32 56.46 -4.55 5.21
C VAL A 32 56.23 -3.32 6.08
N HIS A 33 55.69 -2.24 5.51
CA HIS A 33 55.36 -1.03 6.25
C HIS A 33 54.30 -1.31 7.33
N VAL A 34 53.22 -2.00 6.97
CA VAL A 34 52.16 -2.43 7.89
C VAL A 34 52.74 -3.25 9.05
N ASN A 35 53.58 -4.25 8.78
CA ASN A 35 54.19 -5.07 9.81
C ASN A 35 55.07 -4.26 10.77
N LEU A 36 55.79 -3.24 10.27
CA LEU A 36 56.60 -2.35 11.09
C LEU A 36 55.76 -1.43 11.98
N LEU A 37 54.61 -0.95 11.49
CA LEU A 37 53.67 -0.14 12.27
C LEU A 37 53.06 -0.98 13.40
N VAL A 38 52.44 -2.12 13.06
CA VAL A 38 51.80 -3.01 14.04
C VAL A 38 52.77 -3.54 15.10
N GLY A 39 54.03 -3.79 14.72
CA GLY A 39 55.08 -4.22 15.66
C GLY A 39 55.49 -3.17 16.70
N LYS A 40 55.15 -1.89 16.48
CA LYS A 40 55.44 -0.79 17.42
C LYS A 40 54.22 -0.36 18.25
N MET A 41 53.02 -0.73 17.82
CA MET A 41 51.79 -0.34 18.50
C MET A 41 51.58 -1.10 19.81
N THR A 42 51.09 -0.37 20.80
CA THR A 42 50.56 -0.90 22.06
C THR A 42 49.22 -1.62 21.84
N LEU A 43 48.76 -2.39 22.83
CA LEU A 43 47.42 -3.00 22.78
C LEU A 43 46.32 -1.94 22.67
N ALA A 44 46.41 -0.83 23.41
CA ALA A 44 45.42 0.25 23.37
C ALA A 44 45.30 0.86 21.97
N GLU A 45 46.43 1.14 21.31
CA GLU A 45 46.44 1.66 19.93
C GLU A 45 45.83 0.67 18.94
N LYS A 46 46.09 -0.63 19.13
CA LYS A 46 45.53 -1.70 18.28
C LYS A 46 44.01 -1.83 18.43
N VAL A 47 43.52 -1.87 19.67
CA VAL A 47 42.06 -1.93 19.94
C VAL A 47 41.38 -0.66 19.44
N GLY A 48 42.01 0.51 19.61
CA GLY A 48 41.55 1.76 19.03
C GLY A 48 41.36 1.66 17.52
N GLN A 49 42.33 1.10 16.78
CA GLN A 49 42.20 0.92 15.33
C GLN A 49 41.05 0.00 14.91
N MET A 50 40.66 -0.97 15.75
CA MET A 50 39.51 -1.86 15.51
C MET A 50 38.15 -1.23 15.87
N THR A 51 38.15 -0.01 16.40
CA THR A 51 36.94 0.69 16.87
C THR A 51 36.45 1.67 15.81
N GLN A 52 35.19 1.52 15.40
CA GLN A 52 34.47 2.50 14.59
C GLN A 52 33.29 3.09 15.38
N VAL A 53 33.19 4.41 15.38
CA VAL A 53 32.20 5.19 16.16
C VAL A 53 31.35 6.04 15.22
N GLU A 54 30.06 6.16 15.49
CA GLU A 54 29.22 7.11 14.73
C GLU A 54 29.46 8.53 15.26
N ARG A 55 29.62 9.49 14.34
CA ARG A 55 30.10 10.83 14.68
C ARG A 55 29.27 11.64 15.69
N LYS A 56 27.95 11.43 15.76
CA LYS A 56 27.03 12.07 16.73
C LYS A 56 27.05 11.37 18.09
N GLU A 57 27.48 10.11 18.13
CA GLU A 57 27.60 9.32 19.36
C GLU A 57 28.98 9.44 20.02
N LEU A 58 29.89 10.23 19.44
CA LEU A 58 31.17 10.56 20.05
C LEU A 58 30.95 11.59 21.19
N ASP A 59 31.26 11.22 22.44
CA ASP A 59 31.06 12.09 23.60
C ASP A 59 31.87 13.39 23.48
N HIS A 60 33.14 13.26 23.10
CA HIS A 60 34.04 14.38 22.85
C HIS A 60 34.93 14.13 21.63
N ILE A 61 35.15 15.14 20.79
CA ILE A 61 36.08 15.04 19.63
C ILE A 61 37.48 14.58 20.06
N SER A 62 37.93 14.98 21.25
CA SER A 62 39.22 14.54 21.81
C SER A 62 39.33 13.04 22.04
N ASP A 63 38.21 12.31 22.09
CA ASP A 63 38.20 10.86 22.33
C ASP A 63 38.82 10.09 21.17
N LEU A 64 38.81 10.66 19.97
CA LEU A 64 39.59 10.16 18.83
C LEU A 64 41.06 10.00 19.21
N ALA A 65 41.63 11.02 19.86
CA ALA A 65 43.01 11.00 20.34
C ALA A 65 43.18 10.12 21.57
N THR A 66 42.30 10.26 22.57
CA THR A 66 42.36 9.54 23.85
C THR A 66 42.36 8.03 23.67
N TYR A 67 41.53 7.52 22.77
CA TYR A 67 41.31 6.10 22.57
C TYR A 67 41.94 5.54 21.29
N ASN A 68 42.68 6.36 20.53
CA ASN A 68 43.29 5.99 19.25
C ASN A 68 42.26 5.40 18.26
N ILE A 69 41.05 5.95 18.23
CA ILE A 69 39.92 5.45 17.43
C ILE A 69 40.34 5.35 15.96
N GLY A 70 40.08 4.19 15.35
CA GLY A 70 40.52 3.87 13.99
C GLY A 70 39.62 4.44 12.92
N SER A 71 38.33 4.59 13.20
CA SER A 71 37.37 5.00 12.19
C SER A 71 36.19 5.76 12.79
N LEU A 72 35.65 6.67 12.00
CA LEU A 72 34.32 7.23 12.21
C LEU A 72 33.39 6.80 11.07
N LEU A 73 32.09 6.87 11.32
CA LEU A 73 31.08 6.86 10.26
C LEU A 73 30.01 7.94 10.44
N SER A 74 29.28 8.17 9.36
CA SER A 74 27.97 8.82 9.38
C SER A 74 26.90 7.81 8.98
N GLY A 75 25.98 7.48 9.89
CA GLY A 75 24.77 6.72 9.56
C GLY A 75 23.78 7.53 8.72
N GLY A 76 22.69 6.91 8.26
CA GLY A 76 21.65 7.59 7.48
C GLY A 76 21.06 8.82 8.21
N GLY A 77 21.17 10.02 7.63
CA GLY A 77 20.75 11.26 8.31
C GLY A 77 21.76 11.87 9.28
N SER A 78 22.95 11.29 9.43
CA SER A 78 24.01 11.89 10.23
C SER A 78 24.88 12.86 9.44
N ALA A 79 24.35 14.06 9.21
CA ALA A 79 25.06 15.17 8.57
C ALA A 79 25.60 16.20 9.59
N PRO A 80 26.66 16.96 9.26
CA PRO A 80 26.99 18.21 9.95
C PRO A 80 25.88 19.25 9.73
N GLU A 81 25.84 20.27 10.59
CA GLU A 81 24.88 21.38 10.43
C GLU A 81 25.60 22.72 10.20
N PRO A 82 25.30 23.44 9.10
CA PRO A 82 24.35 23.07 8.03
C PRO A 82 24.85 21.90 7.15
N ASN A 83 23.96 21.12 6.54
CA ASN A 83 24.31 20.02 5.64
C ASN A 83 24.80 20.53 4.28
N THR A 84 26.06 20.98 4.21
CA THR A 84 26.66 21.50 2.98
C THR A 84 28.01 20.84 2.72
N LEU A 85 28.43 20.79 1.45
CA LEU A 85 29.75 20.26 1.04
C LEU A 85 30.91 20.83 1.89
N ASP A 86 30.94 22.15 2.11
CA ASP A 86 31.97 22.81 2.92
C ASP A 86 31.93 22.36 4.39
N SER A 87 30.74 22.19 4.96
CA SER A 87 30.58 21.73 6.35
C SER A 87 31.04 20.28 6.53
N TRP A 88 30.86 19.42 5.53
CA TRP A 88 31.43 18.07 5.54
C TRP A 88 32.95 18.09 5.50
N ILE A 89 33.55 18.89 4.62
CA ILE A 89 35.01 19.05 4.51
C ILE A 89 35.61 19.55 5.83
N ASP A 90 35.00 20.58 6.44
CA ASP A 90 35.46 21.15 7.71
C ASP A 90 35.36 20.14 8.86
N MET A 91 34.24 19.41 8.94
CA MET A 91 34.04 18.35 9.92
C MET A 91 35.07 17.22 9.77
N TYR A 92 35.27 16.72 8.55
CA TYR A 92 36.26 15.67 8.27
C TYR A 92 37.67 16.10 8.71
N ASN A 93 38.08 17.32 8.34
CA ASN A 93 39.39 17.87 8.70
C ASN A 93 39.57 18.09 10.21
N GLU A 94 38.51 18.46 10.92
CA GLU A 94 38.52 18.58 12.38
C GLU A 94 38.76 17.21 13.04
N TYR A 95 38.05 16.18 12.60
CA TYR A 95 38.24 14.82 13.11
C TYR A 95 39.62 14.26 12.80
N GLN A 96 40.14 14.47 11.59
CA GLN A 96 41.50 14.07 11.24
C GLN A 96 42.53 14.79 12.11
N THR A 97 42.36 16.10 12.34
CA THR A 97 43.25 16.88 13.23
C THR A 97 43.26 16.32 14.64
N ALA A 98 42.10 15.95 15.18
CA ALA A 98 41.99 15.35 16.50
C ALA A 98 42.66 13.96 16.55
N SER A 99 42.39 13.08 15.57
CA SER A 99 43.01 11.74 15.50
C SER A 99 44.53 11.79 15.46
N MET A 100 45.09 12.74 14.72
CA MET A 100 46.54 12.91 14.57
C MET A 100 47.25 13.36 15.86
N GLN A 101 46.50 13.76 16.89
CA GLN A 101 47.03 14.06 18.23
C GLN A 101 47.15 12.82 19.13
N SER A 102 46.65 11.66 18.68
CA SER A 102 46.75 10.39 19.39
C SER A 102 48.21 9.93 19.57
N SER A 103 48.45 8.99 20.48
CA SER A 103 49.80 8.45 20.69
C SER A 103 50.33 7.69 19.47
N SER A 104 49.44 7.08 18.69
CA SER A 104 49.79 6.40 17.45
C SER A 104 50.08 7.36 16.29
N GLY A 105 49.47 8.55 16.29
CA GLY A 105 49.54 9.51 15.19
C GLY A 105 48.98 8.96 13.87
N ILE A 106 48.07 7.99 13.94
CA ILE A 106 47.45 7.35 12.77
C ILE A 106 46.15 8.10 12.43
N PRO A 107 45.92 8.47 11.16
CA PRO A 107 44.68 9.11 10.72
C PRO A 107 43.48 8.16 10.83
N ILE A 108 42.28 8.69 11.01
CA ILE A 108 41.07 7.87 10.89
C ILE A 108 40.82 7.52 9.42
N ILE A 109 40.07 6.44 9.21
CA ILE A 109 39.33 6.21 7.96
C ILE A 109 37.85 6.54 8.21
N TYR A 110 37.23 7.35 7.37
CA TYR A 110 35.83 7.77 7.53
C TYR A 110 34.93 6.98 6.57
N GLY A 111 33.91 6.30 7.10
CA GLY A 111 32.94 5.51 6.35
C GLY A 111 31.57 6.20 6.18
N ILE A 112 30.89 5.95 5.06
CA ILE A 112 29.52 6.42 4.83
C ILE A 112 28.73 5.48 3.91
N ASP A 113 27.41 5.41 4.12
CA ASP A 113 26.49 4.74 3.20
C ASP A 113 26.23 5.59 1.94
N ALA A 114 27.15 5.54 0.96
CA ALA A 114 26.95 6.11 -0.36
C ALA A 114 26.42 5.05 -1.33
N VAL A 115 25.20 4.55 -1.06
CA VAL A 115 24.62 3.34 -1.70
C VAL A 115 23.98 3.59 -3.06
N HIS A 116 23.60 4.82 -3.37
CA HIS A 116 23.03 5.22 -4.67
C HIS A 116 23.30 6.70 -5.00
N GLY A 117 24.51 7.15 -4.68
CA GLY A 117 24.85 8.57 -4.60
C GLY A 117 25.58 8.85 -3.30
N HIS A 118 26.17 10.04 -3.13
CA HIS A 118 26.63 10.51 -1.82
C HIS A 118 25.44 10.99 -0.99
N SER A 119 24.53 10.06 -0.69
CA SER A 119 23.12 10.35 -0.51
C SER A 119 22.75 10.99 0.82
N ASN A 120 23.69 11.08 1.77
CA ASN A 120 23.53 11.87 3.00
C ASN A 120 23.79 13.38 2.82
N VAL A 121 24.35 13.80 1.68
CA VAL A 121 24.79 15.18 1.44
C VAL A 121 23.81 15.92 0.54
N GLU A 122 23.33 17.07 1.01
CA GLU A 122 22.46 17.93 0.20
C GLU A 122 23.18 18.40 -1.08
N GLY A 123 22.50 18.32 -2.22
CA GLY A 123 23.05 18.70 -3.53
C GLY A 123 23.86 17.63 -4.25
N ALA A 124 24.16 16.48 -3.61
CA ALA A 124 24.77 15.34 -4.28
C ALA A 124 23.86 14.75 -5.36
N VAL A 125 24.45 14.11 -6.37
CA VAL A 125 23.71 13.41 -7.41
C VAL A 125 23.22 12.06 -6.87
N ILE A 126 21.90 11.85 -6.94
CA ILE A 126 21.27 10.59 -6.52
C ILE A 126 20.88 9.80 -7.76
N VAL A 127 21.44 8.61 -7.90
CA VAL A 127 21.18 7.70 -9.02
C VAL A 127 20.04 6.73 -8.69
N PRO A 128 19.53 5.96 -9.67
CA PRO A 128 18.59 4.89 -9.36
C PRO A 128 19.16 3.93 -8.31
N HIS A 129 18.29 3.39 -7.46
CA HIS A 129 18.67 2.29 -6.56
C HIS A 129 19.10 1.05 -7.36
N ASN A 130 19.80 0.11 -6.70
CA ASN A 130 20.45 -1.02 -7.37
C ASN A 130 19.51 -1.90 -8.20
N ILE A 131 18.25 -2.09 -7.79
CA ILE A 131 17.25 -2.78 -8.64
C ILE A 131 17.05 -2.10 -10.00
N GLY A 132 17.06 -0.76 -10.03
CA GLY A 132 17.00 0.04 -11.26
C GLY A 132 18.31 -0.01 -12.05
N LEU A 133 19.47 0.08 -11.37
CA LEU A 133 20.77 -0.06 -12.03
C LEU A 133 20.95 -1.45 -12.65
N GLY A 134 20.50 -2.50 -11.96
CA GLY A 134 20.45 -3.86 -12.49
C GLY A 134 19.59 -3.94 -13.75
N ALA A 135 18.43 -3.27 -13.74
CA ALA A 135 17.52 -3.24 -14.89
C ALA A 135 18.12 -2.61 -16.16
N THR A 136 19.22 -1.84 -16.04
CA THR A 136 19.95 -1.30 -17.20
C THR A 136 20.66 -2.39 -18.02
N TRP A 137 21.07 -3.50 -17.39
CA TRP A 137 21.96 -4.49 -17.99
C TRP A 137 23.24 -3.90 -18.62
N ASN A 138 23.71 -2.76 -18.09
CA ASN A 138 24.82 -1.99 -18.63
C ASN A 138 25.94 -1.79 -17.58
N THR A 139 26.92 -2.70 -17.58
CA THR A 139 28.04 -2.69 -16.63
C THR A 139 28.93 -1.46 -16.74
N GLU A 140 29.11 -0.93 -17.94
CA GLU A 140 29.92 0.26 -18.23
C GLU A 140 29.26 1.53 -17.65
N LEU A 141 27.93 1.59 -17.71
CA LEU A 141 27.16 2.65 -17.07
C LEU A 141 27.23 2.55 -15.55
N VAL A 142 27.05 1.36 -14.96
CA VAL A 142 27.18 1.16 -13.51
C VAL A 142 28.58 1.52 -13.01
N LYS A 143 29.63 1.15 -13.76
CA LYS A 143 31.00 1.59 -13.46
C LYS A 143 31.12 3.12 -13.48
N SER A 144 30.54 3.77 -14.48
CA SER A 144 30.57 5.24 -14.62
C SER A 144 29.78 5.93 -13.51
N VAL A 145 28.65 5.36 -13.09
CA VAL A 145 27.87 5.78 -11.92
C VAL A 145 28.71 5.67 -10.64
N SER A 146 29.36 4.53 -10.40
CA SER A 146 30.23 4.36 -9.23
C SER A 146 31.43 5.31 -9.24
N GLN A 147 31.95 5.70 -10.41
CA GLN A 147 32.98 6.74 -10.51
C GLN A 147 32.45 8.14 -10.16
N VAL A 148 31.21 8.47 -10.54
CA VAL A 148 30.54 9.70 -10.11
C VAL A 148 30.40 9.71 -8.58
N VAL A 149 29.90 8.62 -8.00
CA VAL A 149 29.75 8.50 -6.54
C VAL A 149 31.10 8.60 -5.84
N ALA A 150 32.14 7.92 -6.34
CA ALA A 150 33.49 8.02 -5.78
C ALA A 150 34.02 9.45 -5.80
N SER A 151 33.82 10.15 -6.91
CA SER A 151 34.20 11.57 -7.04
C SER A 151 33.46 12.45 -6.03
N GLU A 152 32.15 12.25 -5.82
CA GLU A 152 31.37 13.09 -4.91
C GLU A 152 31.63 12.80 -3.44
N VAL A 153 31.85 11.53 -3.08
CA VAL A 153 32.29 11.15 -1.73
C VAL A 153 33.66 11.75 -1.43
N ALA A 154 34.62 11.60 -2.35
CA ALA A 154 35.95 12.19 -2.19
C ALA A 154 35.92 13.74 -2.11
N ALA A 155 34.96 14.40 -2.76
CA ALA A 155 34.78 15.85 -2.66
C ALA A 155 34.49 16.31 -1.22
N THR A 156 33.86 15.47 -0.39
CA THR A 156 33.65 15.76 1.04
C THR A 156 34.83 15.39 1.94
N GLY A 157 35.88 14.78 1.38
CA GLY A 157 37.02 14.25 2.11
C GLY A 157 36.86 12.81 2.60
N ILE A 158 35.66 12.22 2.52
CA ILE A 158 35.39 10.87 3.03
C ILE A 158 36.10 9.81 2.17
N ASP A 159 36.61 8.77 2.83
CA ASP A 159 37.57 7.83 2.23
C ASP A 159 36.94 6.52 1.78
N TRP A 160 35.80 6.14 2.37
CA TRP A 160 35.26 4.79 2.34
C TRP A 160 33.74 4.78 2.21
N THR A 161 33.24 4.05 1.20
CA THR A 161 31.80 3.80 1.03
C THR A 161 31.41 2.40 1.49
N PHE A 162 30.26 2.29 2.15
CA PHE A 162 29.59 1.02 2.43
C PHE A 162 28.79 0.51 1.22
N ALA A 163 29.44 0.38 0.07
CA ALA A 163 28.87 -0.07 -1.20
C ALA A 163 29.90 -0.81 -2.08
N PRO A 164 29.48 -1.70 -2.98
CA PRO A 164 28.09 -2.03 -3.34
C PRO A 164 27.42 -3.05 -2.42
N CYS A 165 26.10 -2.95 -2.28
CA CYS A 165 25.27 -4.06 -1.82
C CYS A 165 25.14 -5.09 -2.96
N VAL A 166 25.59 -6.32 -2.72
CA VAL A 166 25.59 -7.44 -3.68
C VAL A 166 24.69 -8.58 -3.20
N ALA A 167 23.72 -8.25 -2.33
CA ALA A 167 22.67 -9.15 -1.91
C ALA A 167 21.93 -9.72 -3.13
N VAL A 168 21.50 -10.97 -3.02
CA VAL A 168 20.65 -11.63 -4.02
C VAL A 168 19.27 -11.82 -3.40
N PRO A 169 18.34 -10.86 -3.54
CA PRO A 169 17.00 -10.98 -2.97
C PRO A 169 16.27 -12.19 -3.56
N GLN A 170 15.72 -13.05 -2.70
CA GLN A 170 14.95 -14.23 -3.10
C GLN A 170 13.49 -14.13 -2.66
N ASN A 171 13.12 -13.11 -1.90
CA ASN A 171 11.75 -12.87 -1.46
C ASN A 171 11.43 -11.38 -1.52
N GLU A 172 10.43 -11.04 -2.32
CA GLU A 172 10.04 -9.67 -2.63
C GLU A 172 9.50 -8.93 -1.40
N ARG A 173 9.13 -9.64 -0.32
CA ARG A 173 8.68 -9.02 0.95
C ARG A 173 9.79 -8.33 1.72
N TRP A 174 11.05 -8.63 1.42
CA TRP A 174 12.20 -8.05 2.10
C TRP A 174 12.34 -6.55 1.80
N GLY A 175 12.40 -5.75 2.86
CA GLY A 175 12.48 -4.30 2.80
C GLY A 175 13.76 -3.75 2.18
N ARG A 176 14.77 -4.60 1.90
CA ARG A 176 16.00 -4.20 1.21
C ARG A 176 16.12 -4.80 -0.20
N THR A 177 15.03 -5.30 -0.77
CA THR A 177 15.02 -5.85 -2.14
C THR A 177 15.62 -4.88 -3.16
N TYR A 178 15.38 -3.56 -3.01
CA TYR A 178 15.90 -2.54 -3.92
C TYR A 178 17.42 -2.34 -3.85
N GLU A 179 18.06 -2.77 -2.76
CA GLU A 179 19.51 -2.66 -2.56
C GLU A 179 20.29 -3.75 -3.31
N GLY A 180 19.64 -4.87 -3.65
CA GLY A 180 20.21 -5.89 -4.55
C GLY A 180 19.98 -5.54 -6.02
N PHE A 181 20.89 -5.95 -6.92
CA PHE A 181 20.73 -5.68 -8.36
C PHE A 181 19.68 -6.59 -9.02
N GLY A 182 19.39 -7.75 -8.44
CA GLY A 182 18.43 -8.71 -8.98
C GLY A 182 18.41 -10.05 -8.24
N GLU A 183 17.53 -10.95 -8.68
CA GLU A 183 17.29 -12.25 -8.03
C GLU A 183 18.31 -13.35 -8.39
N THR A 184 19.33 -13.06 -9.20
CA THR A 184 20.30 -14.07 -9.68
C THR A 184 21.73 -13.75 -9.29
N ALA A 185 22.57 -14.78 -9.19
CA ALA A 185 24.01 -14.58 -9.03
C ALA A 185 24.62 -13.77 -10.18
N GLU A 186 24.23 -14.06 -11.44
CA GLU A 186 24.77 -13.43 -12.66
C GLU A 186 24.71 -11.90 -12.58
N ILE A 187 23.53 -11.35 -12.28
CA ILE A 187 23.34 -9.89 -12.31
C ILE A 187 24.09 -9.20 -11.17
N ASN A 188 24.11 -9.80 -9.97
CA ASN A 188 24.83 -9.25 -8.82
C ASN A 188 26.36 -9.35 -9.00
N GLN A 189 26.86 -10.38 -9.68
CA GLN A 189 28.27 -10.48 -10.06
C GLN A 189 28.69 -9.35 -10.99
N ILE A 190 28.04 -9.23 -12.14
CA ILE A 190 28.47 -8.30 -13.20
C ILE A 190 28.28 -6.84 -12.78
N MET A 191 27.24 -6.51 -11.99
CA MET A 191 27.03 -5.16 -11.48
C MET A 191 27.92 -4.87 -10.26
N GLY A 192 28.07 -5.84 -9.35
CA GLY A 192 28.92 -5.70 -8.17
C GLY A 192 30.39 -5.43 -8.53
N ILE A 193 30.97 -6.20 -9.46
CA ILE A 193 32.34 -5.96 -9.94
C ILE A 193 32.47 -4.60 -10.64
N ALA A 194 31.49 -4.21 -11.44
CA ALA A 194 31.50 -2.90 -12.11
C ALA A 194 31.53 -1.76 -11.08
N SER A 195 30.77 -1.88 -10.00
CA SER A 195 30.77 -0.91 -8.90
C SER A 195 32.10 -0.90 -8.14
N VAL A 196 32.64 -2.05 -7.73
CA VAL A 196 33.94 -2.13 -7.02
C VAL A 196 35.04 -1.46 -7.84
N VAL A 197 35.14 -1.78 -9.14
CA VAL A 197 36.12 -1.17 -10.05
C VAL A 197 35.86 0.31 -10.27
N GLY A 198 34.59 0.74 -10.28
CA GLY A 198 34.21 2.15 -10.38
C GLY A 198 34.62 2.97 -9.16
N PHE A 199 34.46 2.42 -7.96
CA PHE A 199 34.83 3.07 -6.70
C PHE A 199 36.34 3.14 -6.49
N GLN A 200 37.03 2.01 -6.64
CA GLN A 200 38.45 1.89 -6.26
C GLN A 200 39.42 2.25 -7.39
N GLY A 201 38.95 2.25 -8.65
CA GLY A 201 39.83 2.36 -9.81
C GLY A 201 40.89 1.26 -9.83
N ASN A 202 42.05 1.58 -10.43
CA ASN A 202 43.22 0.69 -10.42
C ASN A 202 44.28 1.12 -9.39
N ASP A 203 44.04 2.22 -8.68
CA ASP A 203 44.94 2.83 -7.71
C ASP A 203 44.09 3.62 -6.70
N LEU A 204 44.01 3.11 -5.47
CA LEU A 204 43.21 3.68 -4.38
C LEU A 204 43.74 5.01 -3.86
N ALA A 205 44.99 5.38 -4.19
CA ALA A 205 45.58 6.65 -3.76
C ALA A 205 45.18 7.83 -4.67
N LEU A 206 44.36 7.60 -5.71
CA LEU A 206 43.88 8.66 -6.58
C LEU A 206 42.78 9.48 -5.88
N LYS A 207 42.74 10.79 -6.18
CA LYS A 207 41.82 11.73 -5.52
C LYS A 207 40.34 11.50 -5.80
N ASN A 208 40.02 10.74 -6.86
CA ASN A 208 38.67 10.43 -7.30
C ASN A 208 38.30 8.96 -7.07
N THR A 209 39.04 8.26 -6.21
CA THR A 209 38.77 6.87 -5.80
C THR A 209 38.51 6.82 -4.31
N ILE A 210 37.70 5.85 -3.89
CA ILE A 210 37.38 5.59 -2.49
C ILE A 210 37.41 4.08 -2.23
N LEU A 211 37.57 3.69 -0.97
CA LEU A 211 37.52 2.29 -0.56
C LEU A 211 36.10 1.74 -0.75
N ALA A 212 35.96 0.56 -1.35
CA ALA A 212 34.66 -0.10 -1.52
C ALA A 212 34.41 -1.12 -0.39
N CYS A 213 33.12 -1.41 -0.16
CA CYS A 213 32.63 -2.41 0.78
C CYS A 213 31.57 -3.30 0.13
N ALA A 214 31.92 -4.54 -0.20
CA ALA A 214 30.91 -5.50 -0.65
C ALA A 214 30.07 -5.97 0.55
N LYS A 215 28.74 -5.81 0.48
CA LYS A 215 27.82 -6.10 1.60
C LYS A 215 26.53 -6.84 1.20
N HIS A 216 25.90 -7.64 2.07
CA HIS A 216 26.34 -8.05 3.40
C HIS A 216 26.67 -9.56 3.42
N PHE A 217 27.89 -9.90 3.82
CA PHE A 217 28.42 -11.26 3.76
C PHE A 217 27.89 -12.09 4.94
N ILE A 218 27.07 -13.13 4.75
CA ILE A 218 26.49 -13.57 3.47
C ILE A 218 25.07 -14.16 3.63
N GLY A 219 24.26 -13.98 2.59
CA GLY A 219 22.94 -14.59 2.45
C GLY A 219 21.78 -13.74 2.98
N ASP A 220 22.00 -12.43 3.16
CA ASP A 220 21.00 -11.45 3.61
C ASP A 220 19.72 -11.45 2.76
N GLY A 221 19.86 -11.49 1.44
CA GLY A 221 18.71 -11.57 0.52
C GLY A 221 17.95 -12.90 0.52
N GLY A 222 18.43 -13.91 1.26
CA GLY A 222 17.88 -15.28 1.28
C GLY A 222 17.09 -15.63 2.55
N THR A 223 16.72 -14.65 3.38
CA THR A 223 16.04 -14.93 4.64
C THR A 223 14.65 -15.53 4.42
N THR A 224 14.27 -16.42 5.33
CA THR A 224 12.95 -17.06 5.32
C THR A 224 11.86 -15.99 5.41
N ASP A 225 10.87 -16.07 4.52
CA ASP A 225 9.78 -15.10 4.36
C ASP A 225 10.19 -13.66 4.04
N GLY A 226 11.47 -13.42 3.71
CA GLY A 226 12.00 -12.09 3.43
C GLY A 226 12.07 -11.20 4.67
N ILE A 227 12.22 -11.78 5.86
CA ILE A 227 12.35 -11.02 7.11
C ILE A 227 13.76 -10.44 7.20
N ASP A 228 13.88 -9.12 7.33
CA ASP A 228 15.14 -8.43 7.51
C ASP A 228 15.87 -8.96 8.77
N GLN A 229 17.18 -9.17 8.64
CA GLN A 229 18.03 -9.73 9.71
C GLN A 229 17.63 -11.13 10.21
N GLY A 230 16.72 -11.80 9.49
CA GLY A 230 16.17 -13.12 9.82
C GLY A 230 17.14 -14.28 9.63
N ASN A 231 16.60 -15.47 9.37
CA ASN A 231 17.39 -16.69 9.17
C ASN A 231 17.33 -17.18 7.72
N THR A 232 18.50 -17.33 7.10
CA THR A 232 18.68 -17.90 5.77
C THR A 232 18.89 -19.41 5.90
N GLN A 233 17.88 -20.19 5.51
CA GLN A 233 17.80 -21.63 5.74
C GLN A 233 18.04 -22.44 4.46
N ILE A 234 19.29 -22.52 4.05
CA ILE A 234 19.70 -23.18 2.80
C ILE A 234 20.94 -24.05 2.99
N THR A 235 21.16 -24.98 2.05
CA THR A 235 22.39 -25.76 1.99
C THR A 235 23.59 -24.87 1.66
N GLU A 236 24.79 -25.27 2.07
CA GLU A 236 26.01 -24.55 1.73
C GLU A 236 26.25 -24.51 0.21
N GLU A 237 25.87 -25.58 -0.51
CA GLU A 237 25.91 -25.61 -1.97
C GLU A 237 25.11 -24.47 -2.57
N LEU A 238 23.88 -24.24 -2.10
CA LEU A 238 23.04 -23.15 -2.57
C LEU A 238 23.56 -21.78 -2.13
N LEU A 239 24.04 -21.65 -0.88
CA LEU A 239 24.68 -20.42 -0.39
C LEU A 239 25.85 -20.01 -1.29
N ARG A 240 26.69 -20.98 -1.68
CA ARG A 240 27.84 -20.78 -2.56
C ARG A 240 27.46 -20.49 -4.00
N SER A 241 26.51 -21.22 -4.56
CA SER A 241 26.12 -21.03 -5.97
C SER A 241 25.31 -19.76 -6.21
N LEU A 242 24.59 -19.28 -5.19
CA LEU A 242 23.64 -18.17 -5.32
C LEU A 242 24.16 -16.86 -4.72
N HIS A 243 24.53 -16.85 -3.43
CA HIS A 243 24.84 -15.63 -2.69
C HIS A 243 26.33 -15.24 -2.68
N MET A 244 27.22 -16.17 -3.01
CA MET A 244 28.66 -15.99 -2.94
C MET A 244 29.36 -15.47 -4.21
N PRO A 245 28.87 -15.72 -5.44
CA PRO A 245 29.67 -15.44 -6.63
C PRO A 245 30.14 -13.99 -6.75
N ALA A 246 29.32 -13.00 -6.38
CA ALA A 246 29.70 -11.59 -6.41
C ALA A 246 30.85 -11.24 -5.44
N TYR A 247 30.95 -11.94 -4.31
CA TYR A 247 32.07 -11.77 -3.37
C TYR A 247 33.37 -12.33 -3.93
N VAL A 248 33.33 -13.46 -4.62
CA VAL A 248 34.51 -14.05 -5.28
C VAL A 248 35.08 -13.04 -6.27
N ASP A 249 34.25 -12.50 -7.15
CA ASP A 249 34.66 -11.52 -8.16
C ASP A 249 35.17 -10.21 -7.52
N ALA A 250 34.52 -9.75 -6.45
CA ALA A 250 34.97 -8.58 -5.70
C ALA A 250 36.35 -8.80 -5.05
N ILE A 251 36.61 -9.98 -4.48
CA ILE A 251 37.92 -10.34 -3.89
C ILE A 251 38.99 -10.41 -4.97
N GLU A 252 38.71 -11.03 -6.11
CA GLU A 252 39.63 -11.10 -7.25
C GLU A 252 39.98 -9.70 -7.81
N ASN A 253 39.08 -8.73 -7.63
CA ASN A 253 39.29 -7.32 -7.97
C ASN A 253 39.69 -6.45 -6.78
N SER A 254 40.23 -7.08 -5.73
CA SER A 254 40.85 -6.41 -4.58
C SER A 254 39.91 -5.45 -3.85
N VAL A 255 38.63 -5.80 -3.67
CA VAL A 255 37.72 -5.05 -2.81
C VAL A 255 38.35 -4.82 -1.43
N GLY A 256 38.34 -3.58 -0.96
CA GLY A 256 39.07 -3.19 0.25
C GLY A 256 38.44 -3.70 1.54
N THR A 257 37.10 -3.78 1.57
CA THR A 257 36.34 -4.19 2.75
C THR A 257 35.16 -5.09 2.40
N ILE A 258 34.74 -5.90 3.37
CA ILE A 258 33.50 -6.69 3.30
C ILE A 258 32.76 -6.48 4.62
N MET A 259 31.47 -6.18 4.56
CA MET A 259 30.62 -6.04 5.74
C MET A 259 29.93 -7.36 6.08
N ALA A 260 30.04 -7.81 7.32
CA ALA A 260 29.31 -8.99 7.79
C ALA A 260 27.81 -8.69 7.96
N THR A 261 26.96 -9.66 7.61
CA THR A 261 25.49 -9.54 7.65
C THR A 261 24.87 -9.80 9.02
N TYR A 262 23.77 -9.13 9.32
CA TYR A 262 22.92 -9.41 10.49
C TYR A 262 22.29 -10.81 10.48
N ASN A 263 21.96 -11.35 9.31
CA ASN A 263 21.18 -12.59 9.24
C ASN A 263 21.92 -13.76 9.88
N SER A 264 21.15 -14.76 10.32
CA SER A 264 21.68 -16.08 10.62
C SER A 264 21.76 -16.91 9.35
N TRP A 265 22.72 -17.83 9.27
CA TRP A 265 22.68 -18.95 8.33
C TRP A 265 22.48 -20.24 9.10
N ASN A 266 21.37 -20.93 8.86
CA ASN A 266 20.97 -22.13 9.60
C ASN A 266 21.10 -21.94 11.13
N GLU A 267 20.48 -20.87 11.65
CA GLU A 267 20.43 -20.49 13.08
C GLU A 267 21.74 -19.95 13.68
N GLN A 268 22.83 -19.85 12.90
CA GLN A 268 24.09 -19.27 13.38
C GLN A 268 24.24 -17.83 12.89
N LYS A 269 24.33 -16.87 13.82
CA LYS A 269 24.58 -15.45 13.51
C LYS A 269 25.94 -15.29 12.83
N VAL A 270 25.96 -14.70 11.64
CA VAL A 270 27.17 -14.64 10.81
C VAL A 270 28.29 -13.83 11.48
N HIS A 271 27.97 -12.73 12.17
CA HIS A 271 28.94 -11.95 12.95
C HIS A 271 29.72 -12.76 13.99
N GLY A 272 29.17 -13.86 14.49
CA GLY A 272 29.83 -14.75 15.46
C GLY A 272 30.37 -16.04 14.85
N TYR A 273 30.22 -16.26 13.55
CA TYR A 273 30.45 -17.58 12.95
C TYR A 273 31.80 -17.69 12.23
N LYS A 274 32.79 -18.25 12.95
CA LYS A 274 34.18 -18.39 12.48
C LYS A 274 34.31 -19.09 11.13
N TYR A 275 33.48 -20.11 10.91
CA TYR A 275 33.53 -20.89 9.67
C TYR A 275 33.35 -19.99 8.44
N LEU A 276 32.35 -19.11 8.45
CA LEU A 276 32.08 -18.22 7.33
C LEU A 276 33.11 -17.09 7.23
N LEU A 277 33.41 -16.40 8.34
CA LEU A 277 34.22 -15.18 8.29
C LEU A 277 35.74 -15.43 8.20
N THR A 278 36.23 -16.56 8.72
CA THR A 278 37.66 -16.89 8.70
C THR A 278 37.99 -18.05 7.77
N ASP A 279 37.36 -19.21 7.99
CA ASP A 279 37.76 -20.43 7.28
C ASP A 279 37.38 -20.35 5.80
N LEU A 280 36.19 -19.81 5.51
CA LEU A 280 35.73 -19.56 4.15
C LEU A 280 36.26 -18.22 3.61
N LEU A 281 35.84 -17.08 4.16
CA LEU A 281 36.12 -15.78 3.54
C LEU A 281 37.61 -15.42 3.51
N LYS A 282 38.29 -15.45 4.65
CA LYS A 282 39.71 -15.07 4.72
C LYS A 282 40.64 -16.15 4.16
N THR A 283 40.35 -17.42 4.43
CA THR A 283 41.29 -18.51 4.13
C THR A 283 41.01 -19.18 2.80
N GLU A 284 39.78 -19.64 2.54
CA GLU A 284 39.43 -20.32 1.29
C GLU A 284 39.38 -19.34 0.10
N LEU A 285 38.66 -18.23 0.25
CA LEU A 285 38.53 -17.21 -0.81
C LEU A 285 39.73 -16.26 -0.88
N GLY A 286 40.59 -16.25 0.14
CA GLY A 286 41.81 -15.44 0.14
C GLY A 286 41.58 -13.94 0.32
N PHE A 287 40.48 -13.53 0.98
CA PHE A 287 40.22 -12.11 1.23
C PHE A 287 41.32 -11.46 2.09
N ASP A 288 41.97 -10.43 1.53
CA ASP A 288 43.12 -9.73 2.13
C ASP A 288 42.79 -8.31 2.63
N GLY A 289 41.55 -7.87 2.44
CA GLY A 289 40.99 -6.65 3.04
C GLY A 289 40.62 -6.84 4.52
N PHE A 290 39.81 -5.92 5.06
CA PHE A 290 39.28 -6.07 6.43
C PHE A 290 37.75 -6.27 6.45
N ILE A 291 37.29 -7.09 7.39
CA ILE A 291 35.88 -7.34 7.67
C ILE A 291 35.39 -6.30 8.68
N VAL A 292 34.38 -5.52 8.30
CA VAL A 292 33.66 -4.63 9.23
C VAL A 292 32.36 -5.30 9.68
N SER A 293 31.95 -5.10 10.93
CA SER A 293 30.57 -5.44 11.32
C SER A 293 29.58 -4.42 10.76
N ASP A 294 28.36 -4.84 10.44
CA ASP A 294 27.23 -3.90 10.37
C ASP A 294 26.94 -3.22 11.73
N TRP A 295 26.10 -2.19 11.74
CA TRP A 295 25.73 -1.35 12.88
C TRP A 295 25.19 -2.19 14.06
N LYS A 296 25.93 -2.24 15.18
CA LYS A 296 25.58 -3.09 16.33
C LYS A 296 25.38 -4.57 15.95
N GLY A 297 25.92 -5.05 14.83
CA GLY A 297 25.74 -6.44 14.41
C GLY A 297 26.38 -7.44 15.38
N VAL A 298 27.48 -7.06 16.04
CA VAL A 298 28.09 -7.84 17.13
C VAL A 298 27.09 -8.06 18.27
N ASP A 299 26.29 -7.06 18.60
CA ASP A 299 25.34 -7.08 19.71
C ASP A 299 24.29 -8.19 19.55
N GLN A 300 24.04 -8.63 18.32
CA GLN A 300 23.04 -9.65 18.01
C GLN A 300 23.57 -11.09 18.09
N VAL A 301 24.87 -11.28 18.35
CA VAL A 301 25.47 -12.62 18.46
C VAL A 301 25.01 -13.33 19.73
N THR A 302 24.96 -12.61 20.85
CA THR A 302 24.46 -13.11 22.14
C THR A 302 24.15 -11.95 23.08
N ASP A 303 23.24 -12.17 24.04
CA ASP A 303 22.78 -11.14 25.00
C ASP A 303 23.92 -10.58 25.88
N ASP A 304 24.99 -11.35 26.12
CA ASP A 304 26.17 -10.87 26.83
C ASP A 304 27.12 -10.15 25.87
N TYR A 305 27.19 -8.84 25.97
CA TYR A 305 28.02 -8.03 25.07
C TYR A 305 29.51 -8.36 25.11
N LYS A 306 30.08 -8.70 26.27
CA LYS A 306 31.51 -9.06 26.35
C LYS A 306 31.74 -10.40 25.66
N GLU A 307 30.81 -11.34 25.82
CA GLU A 307 30.84 -12.62 25.10
C GLU A 307 30.65 -12.41 23.58
N ALA A 308 29.75 -11.53 23.17
CA ALA A 308 29.53 -11.18 21.77
C ALA A 308 30.80 -10.61 21.11
N ILE A 309 31.49 -9.67 21.78
CA ILE A 309 32.79 -9.14 21.35
C ILE A 309 33.81 -10.28 21.19
N LYS A 310 33.91 -11.15 22.19
CA LYS A 310 34.83 -12.30 22.15
C LYS A 310 34.55 -13.19 20.93
N GLN A 311 33.30 -13.56 20.73
CA GLN A 311 32.90 -14.44 19.63
C GLN A 311 33.15 -13.78 18.27
N SER A 312 32.74 -12.53 18.07
CA SER A 312 32.90 -11.84 16.78
C SER A 312 34.35 -11.56 16.39
N ILE A 313 35.18 -11.09 17.32
CA ILE A 313 36.60 -10.87 17.04
C ILE A 313 37.31 -12.20 16.77
N ASN A 314 37.00 -13.27 17.51
CA ASN A 314 37.59 -14.58 17.22
C ASN A 314 37.02 -15.23 15.95
N ALA A 315 35.80 -14.85 15.53
CA ALA A 315 35.18 -15.36 14.31
C ALA A 315 35.82 -14.81 13.03
N GLY A 316 36.24 -13.55 13.03
CA GLY A 316 36.85 -12.98 11.83
C GLY A 316 36.76 -11.47 11.70
N VAL A 317 35.83 -10.82 12.41
CA VAL A 317 35.60 -9.37 12.30
C VAL A 317 36.88 -8.60 12.69
N ASP A 318 37.23 -7.60 11.90
CA ASP A 318 38.45 -6.80 12.05
C ASP A 318 38.16 -5.43 12.66
N MET A 319 37.10 -4.77 12.19
CA MET A 319 36.64 -3.47 12.69
C MET A 319 35.19 -3.58 13.16
N ILE A 320 34.91 -3.06 14.35
CA ILE A 320 33.57 -3.13 14.96
C ILE A 320 32.89 -1.76 14.84
N MET A 321 31.76 -1.74 14.14
CA MET A 321 30.83 -0.61 14.08
C MET A 321 29.99 -0.60 15.37
N VAL A 322 30.48 0.10 16.40
CA VAL A 322 30.02 -0.09 17.79
C VAL A 322 28.58 0.34 18.02
N PRO A 323 28.10 1.50 17.56
CA PRO A 323 28.77 2.77 17.26
C PRO A 323 28.75 3.78 18.41
N ASP A 324 28.02 3.53 19.49
CA ASP A 324 27.76 4.48 20.59
C ASP A 324 28.52 4.15 21.88
N ARG A 325 28.60 2.87 22.24
CA ARG A 325 29.26 2.39 23.48
C ARG A 325 30.75 2.07 23.32
N TYR A 326 31.49 2.89 22.57
CA TYR A 326 32.88 2.63 22.18
C TYR A 326 33.84 2.47 23.36
N GLU A 327 33.69 3.25 24.44
CA GLU A 327 34.53 3.08 25.64
C GLU A 327 34.37 1.68 26.27
N THR A 328 33.14 1.18 26.30
CA THR A 328 32.82 -0.16 26.82
C THR A 328 33.40 -1.24 25.92
N PHE A 329 33.27 -1.09 24.59
CA PHE A 329 33.90 -1.98 23.62
C PHE A 329 35.43 -2.05 23.80
N ILE A 330 36.10 -0.90 23.90
CA ILE A 330 37.56 -0.82 24.07
C ILE A 330 37.98 -1.49 25.38
N LYS A 331 37.28 -1.20 26.47
CA LYS A 331 37.52 -1.80 27.79
C LYS A 331 37.40 -3.33 27.73
N TYR A 332 36.27 -3.85 27.24
CA TYR A 332 36.01 -5.28 27.21
C TYR A 332 36.94 -6.03 26.26
N THR A 333 37.26 -5.47 25.11
CA THR A 333 38.27 -6.05 24.19
C THR A 333 39.63 -6.13 24.87
N THR A 334 40.05 -5.07 25.56
CA THR A 334 41.32 -5.04 26.32
C THR A 334 41.33 -6.10 27.43
N GLU A 335 40.24 -6.23 28.18
CA GLU A 335 40.09 -7.27 29.20
C GLU A 335 40.17 -8.67 28.60
N LEU A 336 39.44 -8.96 27.53
CA LEU A 336 39.44 -10.27 26.85
C LEU A 336 40.84 -10.67 26.33
N VAL A 337 41.63 -9.70 25.85
CA VAL A 337 43.01 -9.96 25.45
C VAL A 337 43.89 -10.26 26.65
N ASN A 338 43.77 -9.50 27.75
CA ASN A 338 44.52 -9.75 28.98
C ASN A 338 44.12 -11.08 29.67
N GLU A 339 42.86 -11.49 29.51
CA GLU A 339 42.31 -12.77 29.97
C GLU A 339 42.75 -13.94 29.06
N ASN A 340 43.38 -13.68 27.90
CA ASN A 340 43.75 -14.64 26.85
C ASN A 340 42.55 -15.30 26.14
N GLU A 341 41.38 -14.67 26.21
CA GLU A 341 40.16 -15.06 25.49
C GLU A 341 40.17 -14.56 24.03
N ILE A 342 40.93 -13.49 23.74
CA ILE A 342 41.29 -13.06 22.39
C ILE A 342 42.83 -13.03 22.28
N SER A 343 43.38 -13.73 21.29
CA SER A 343 44.85 -13.76 21.11
C SER A 343 45.39 -12.44 20.56
N MET A 344 46.58 -12.03 21.01
CA MET A 344 47.30 -10.88 20.40
C MET A 344 47.52 -11.05 18.89
N SER A 345 47.70 -12.29 18.41
CA SER A 345 47.81 -12.57 16.97
C SER A 345 46.52 -12.24 16.20
N ARG A 346 45.34 -12.41 16.81
CA ARG A 346 44.06 -12.07 16.19
C ARG A 346 43.89 -10.55 16.09
N ILE A 347 44.28 -9.83 17.14
CA ILE A 347 44.34 -8.36 17.16
C ILE A 347 45.34 -7.85 16.10
N ASP A 348 46.53 -8.45 16.02
CA ASP A 348 47.53 -8.07 15.02
C ASP A 348 47.05 -8.32 13.59
N ASP A 349 46.35 -9.43 13.32
CA ASP A 349 45.73 -9.69 12.01
C ASP A 349 44.73 -8.59 11.63
N ALA A 350 43.80 -8.26 12.54
CA ALA A 350 42.78 -7.22 12.30
C ALA A 350 43.41 -5.87 11.97
N VAL A 351 44.36 -5.43 12.81
CA VAL A 351 45.01 -4.12 12.63
C VAL A 351 45.88 -4.08 11.38
N LYS A 352 46.55 -5.17 11.00
CA LYS A 352 47.30 -5.23 9.74
C LYS A 352 46.40 -4.97 8.54
N ARG A 353 45.23 -5.61 8.50
CA ARG A 353 44.24 -5.44 7.42
C ARG A 353 43.72 -4.01 7.34
N ILE A 354 43.41 -3.40 8.48
CA ILE A 354 42.94 -2.00 8.57
C ILE A 354 44.04 -1.02 8.10
N LEU A 355 45.25 -1.13 8.64
CA LEU A 355 46.35 -0.23 8.29
C LEU A 355 46.80 -0.38 6.83
N LYS A 356 46.68 -1.58 6.26
CA LYS A 356 46.95 -1.82 4.83
C LYS A 356 46.03 -0.96 3.96
N GLN A 357 44.73 -0.94 4.23
CA GLN A 357 43.78 -0.13 3.45
C GLN A 357 44.03 1.37 3.65
N LYS A 358 44.33 1.82 4.88
CA LYS A 358 44.70 3.23 5.13
C LYS A 358 45.95 3.69 4.37
N LEU A 359 46.96 2.81 4.26
CA LEU A 359 48.16 3.09 3.46
C LEU A 359 47.87 3.07 1.96
N LEU A 360 47.02 2.17 1.48
CA LEU A 360 46.60 2.11 0.07
C LEU A 360 45.81 3.35 -0.36
N LEU A 361 45.02 3.93 0.55
CA LEU A 361 44.30 5.20 0.35
C LEU A 361 45.23 6.42 0.40
N GLY A 362 46.50 6.27 0.81
CA GLY A 362 47.42 7.41 0.97
C GLY A 362 47.12 8.30 2.18
N LEU A 363 46.33 7.83 3.15
CA LEU A 363 45.94 8.64 4.32
C LEU A 363 47.12 9.04 5.19
N PHE A 364 48.21 8.27 5.20
CA PHE A 364 49.41 8.63 5.96
C PHE A 364 50.15 9.82 5.36
N GLU A 365 50.03 10.01 4.04
CA GLU A 365 50.68 11.07 3.28
C GLU A 365 49.78 12.32 3.16
N GLU A 366 48.50 12.14 2.83
CA GLU A 366 47.51 13.22 2.66
C GLU A 366 46.24 12.97 3.49
N PRO A 367 46.27 13.11 4.84
CA PRO A 367 45.11 12.83 5.72
C PRO A 367 44.02 13.90 5.73
N TYR A 368 44.13 14.97 4.93
CA TYR A 368 43.22 16.12 4.98
C TYR A 368 42.59 16.39 3.63
N ALA A 369 41.31 16.75 3.64
CA ALA A 369 40.59 17.22 2.48
C ALA A 369 40.96 18.68 2.15
N THR A 370 41.01 19.00 0.86
CA THR A 370 41.27 20.38 0.39
C THR A 370 39.95 21.11 0.10
N LYS A 371 39.89 22.42 0.31
CA LYS A 371 38.73 23.26 -0.09
C LYS A 371 38.69 23.62 -1.59
N SER A 372 39.53 22.96 -2.39
CA SER A 372 39.60 23.16 -3.83
C SER A 372 40.21 21.91 -4.46
N SER A 373 39.44 21.28 -5.33
CA SER A 373 39.80 20.08 -6.09
C SER A 373 38.89 19.99 -7.32
N THR A 374 39.24 19.14 -8.28
CA THR A 374 38.38 18.89 -9.45
C THR A 374 37.09 18.19 -9.03
N GLU A 375 37.15 17.37 -7.99
CA GLU A 375 36.02 16.63 -7.43
C GLU A 375 34.97 17.58 -6.83
N ILE A 376 35.41 18.65 -6.14
CA ILE A 376 34.52 19.71 -5.63
C ILE A 376 33.85 20.46 -6.78
N ASP A 377 34.58 20.79 -7.85
CA ASP A 377 34.02 21.47 -9.03
C ASP A 377 32.98 20.60 -9.78
N LEU A 378 33.06 19.27 -9.63
CA LEU A 378 32.18 18.29 -10.26
C LEU A 378 30.99 17.88 -9.40
N PHE A 379 31.02 18.13 -8.09
CA PHE A 379 29.96 17.78 -7.15
C PHE A 379 28.62 18.38 -7.58
N GLY A 380 27.57 17.55 -7.73
CA GLY A 380 26.24 18.02 -8.14
C GLY A 380 26.17 18.56 -9.57
N SER A 381 27.24 18.42 -10.36
CA SER A 381 27.37 19.08 -11.66
C SER A 381 26.41 18.51 -12.72
N VAL A 382 26.12 19.32 -13.74
CA VAL A 382 25.36 18.89 -14.93
C VAL A 382 25.96 17.63 -15.57
N LYS A 383 27.29 17.47 -15.52
CA LYS A 383 27.98 16.30 -16.08
C LYS A 383 27.65 15.02 -15.30
N HIS A 384 27.66 15.08 -13.97
CA HIS A 384 27.30 13.94 -13.12
C HIS A 384 25.80 13.63 -13.24
N ARG A 385 24.96 14.67 -13.24
CA ARG A 385 23.51 14.54 -13.44
C ARG A 385 23.15 13.92 -14.78
N GLU A 386 23.88 14.20 -15.87
CA GLU A 386 23.62 13.55 -17.17
C GLU A 386 23.91 12.03 -17.14
N ILE A 387 24.91 11.59 -16.38
CA ILE A 387 25.17 10.15 -16.17
C ILE A 387 24.04 9.52 -15.35
N ALA A 388 23.61 10.18 -14.28
CA ALA A 388 22.46 9.74 -13.48
C ALA A 388 21.18 9.67 -14.32
N ARG A 389 20.92 10.67 -15.14
CA ARG A 389 19.80 10.70 -16.10
C ARG A 389 19.89 9.59 -17.13
N GLN A 390 21.09 9.25 -17.62
CA GLN A 390 21.27 8.08 -18.46
C GLN A 390 20.91 6.78 -17.72
N ALA A 391 21.34 6.64 -16.46
CA ALA A 391 20.96 5.50 -15.62
C ALA A 391 19.44 5.42 -15.42
N VAL A 392 18.76 6.56 -15.19
CA VAL A 392 17.29 6.61 -15.14
C VAL A 392 16.70 6.08 -16.44
N ARG A 393 17.04 6.66 -17.60
CA ARG A 393 16.52 6.24 -18.92
C ARG A 393 16.68 4.74 -19.17
N GLU A 394 17.85 4.19 -18.87
CA GLU A 394 18.14 2.78 -19.12
C GLU A 394 17.53 1.84 -18.06
N SER A 395 17.16 2.34 -16.87
CA SER A 395 16.52 1.56 -15.80
C SER A 395 15.01 1.38 -15.96
N ILE A 396 14.33 2.28 -16.69
CA ILE A 396 12.88 2.23 -16.86
C ILE A 396 12.48 0.99 -17.65
N VAL A 397 11.65 0.15 -17.04
CA VAL A 397 11.11 -1.07 -17.66
C VAL A 397 9.68 -0.81 -18.12
N VAL A 398 9.46 -0.76 -19.43
CA VAL A 398 8.12 -0.80 -20.00
C VAL A 398 7.65 -2.25 -19.95
N LEU A 399 6.84 -2.61 -18.94
CA LEU A 399 6.39 -3.98 -18.73
C LEU A 399 5.42 -4.38 -19.83
N ASP A 400 4.38 -3.59 -20.07
CA ASP A 400 3.47 -3.83 -21.18
C ASP A 400 2.80 -2.52 -21.61
N ALA A 401 2.35 -2.47 -22.86
CA ALA A 401 1.65 -1.34 -23.42
C ALA A 401 0.74 -1.75 -24.58
N LYS A 402 -0.45 -1.14 -24.64
CA LYS A 402 -1.30 -1.19 -25.83
C LYS A 402 -0.71 -0.39 -26.98
N ASN A 403 -1.09 -0.74 -28.19
CA ASN A 403 -0.63 -0.10 -29.40
C ASN A 403 -1.01 1.39 -29.44
N ASN A 404 -0.04 2.24 -29.77
CA ASN A 404 -0.17 3.69 -29.96
C ASN A 404 -0.59 4.51 -28.73
N VAL A 405 -0.52 3.96 -27.51
CA VAL A 405 -0.72 4.72 -26.27
C VAL A 405 0.53 5.52 -25.89
N LEU A 406 1.70 4.93 -26.16
CA LEU A 406 3.01 5.54 -26.04
C LEU A 406 3.69 5.55 -27.43
N PRO A 407 4.63 6.47 -27.69
CA PRO A 407 5.05 7.56 -26.80
C PRO A 407 4.03 8.70 -26.72
N LEU A 408 4.13 9.48 -25.64
CA LEU A 408 3.42 10.75 -25.48
C LEU A 408 3.92 11.78 -26.50
N LYS A 409 3.07 12.75 -26.84
CA LYS A 409 3.41 13.81 -27.79
C LYS A 409 3.86 15.07 -27.05
N GLN A 410 5.00 15.62 -27.46
CA GLN A 410 5.46 16.94 -26.98
C GLN A 410 4.59 18.09 -27.49
N GLU A 411 3.83 17.88 -28.58
CA GLU A 411 3.00 18.89 -29.24
C GLU A 411 1.52 18.51 -29.27
N GLY A 412 0.65 19.47 -28.94
CA GLY A 412 -0.80 19.39 -29.18
C GLY A 412 -1.57 18.35 -28.36
N GLN A 413 -1.02 17.85 -27.25
CA GLN A 413 -1.68 16.89 -26.35
C GLN A 413 -1.92 17.51 -24.96
N ASN A 414 -3.13 17.33 -24.41
CA ASN A 414 -3.43 17.60 -23.01
C ASN A 414 -3.13 16.35 -22.20
N ILE A 415 -2.04 16.36 -21.44
CA ILE A 415 -1.56 15.22 -20.65
C ILE A 415 -1.95 15.47 -19.19
N GLY A 416 -2.85 14.64 -18.66
CA GLY A 416 -3.15 14.62 -17.23
C GLY A 416 -2.05 13.87 -16.47
N LEU A 417 -1.45 14.49 -15.48
CA LEU A 417 -0.52 13.83 -14.55
C LEU A 417 -1.19 13.74 -13.18
N ALA A 418 -1.34 12.52 -12.65
CA ALA A 418 -2.02 12.26 -11.38
C ALA A 418 -1.21 11.33 -10.46
N GLY A 419 -1.71 11.13 -9.24
CA GLY A 419 -1.04 10.37 -8.20
C GLY A 419 -0.23 11.28 -7.27
N ILE A 420 -0.21 10.93 -5.98
CA ILE A 420 0.47 11.74 -4.96
C ILE A 420 1.99 11.76 -5.16
N LEU A 421 2.55 10.73 -5.79
CA LEU A 421 3.98 10.55 -6.04
C LEU A 421 4.50 11.37 -7.23
N ALA A 422 3.62 11.92 -8.06
CA ALA A 422 4.05 12.57 -9.31
C ALA A 422 4.89 13.84 -9.10
N ASN A 423 4.79 14.48 -7.92
CA ASN A 423 5.58 15.65 -7.55
C ASN A 423 6.20 15.47 -6.17
N ASP A 424 6.81 14.30 -5.96
CA ASP A 424 7.47 13.93 -4.72
C ASP A 424 8.89 13.42 -5.04
N LEU A 425 9.87 14.31 -4.91
CA LEU A 425 11.27 14.01 -5.25
C LEU A 425 11.86 12.97 -4.29
N GLY A 426 11.52 13.06 -3.00
CA GLY A 426 11.98 12.12 -2.00
C GLY A 426 11.39 10.70 -2.20
N ALA A 427 10.11 10.59 -2.56
CA ALA A 427 9.50 9.31 -2.88
C ALA A 427 10.14 8.61 -4.10
N GLN A 428 10.51 9.36 -5.15
CA GLN A 428 11.22 8.78 -6.29
C GLN A 428 12.69 8.45 -5.98
N CYS A 429 13.29 8.99 -4.91
CA CYS A 429 14.63 8.62 -4.46
C CYS A 429 14.62 7.37 -3.57
N GLY A 430 13.57 7.16 -2.77
CA GLY A 430 13.46 6.01 -1.87
C GLY A 430 14.27 6.17 -0.57
N GLY A 431 14.49 5.05 0.12
CA GLY A 431 15.30 5.01 1.33
C GLY A 431 16.76 5.41 1.09
N TRP A 432 17.51 5.62 2.17
CA TRP A 432 18.92 6.04 2.13
C TRP A 432 19.17 7.37 1.42
N THR A 433 18.18 8.27 1.33
CA THR A 433 18.32 9.61 0.74
C THR A 433 18.09 10.69 1.78
N ILE A 434 19.14 11.46 2.10
CA ILE A 434 19.26 12.49 3.14
C ILE A 434 19.03 11.95 4.55
N ALA A 435 17.94 11.24 4.80
CA ALA A 435 17.66 10.52 6.03
C ALA A 435 17.70 9.00 5.79
N TRP A 436 17.84 8.23 6.88
CA TRP A 436 17.90 6.77 6.83
C TRP A 436 16.72 6.14 6.10
N GLN A 437 15.49 6.43 6.53
CA GLN A 437 14.26 5.94 5.88
C GLN A 437 13.92 6.71 4.59
N GLY A 438 14.71 7.72 4.21
CA GLY A 438 14.32 8.72 3.22
C GLY A 438 13.31 9.72 3.77
N GLY A 439 12.60 10.41 2.88
CA GLY A 439 11.53 11.33 3.23
C GLY A 439 10.71 11.70 2.00
N ASN A 440 9.50 12.20 2.21
CA ASN A 440 8.64 12.69 1.13
C ASN A 440 8.87 14.19 0.87
N GLY A 441 8.56 14.64 -0.34
CA GLY A 441 8.62 16.04 -0.77
C GLY A 441 9.95 16.41 -1.42
N ASP A 442 10.32 17.68 -1.29
CA ASP A 442 11.54 18.24 -1.86
C ASP A 442 12.65 18.22 -0.79
N ILE A 443 13.40 17.12 -0.74
CA ILE A 443 14.38 16.84 0.31
C ILE A 443 15.83 17.17 -0.09
N THR A 444 16.11 17.39 -1.37
CA THR A 444 17.43 17.68 -1.94
C THR A 444 17.30 18.29 -3.33
N GLU A 445 18.39 18.71 -3.97
CA GLU A 445 18.35 19.25 -5.34
C GLU A 445 18.16 18.16 -6.40
N GLY A 446 17.03 18.20 -7.10
CA GLY A 446 16.73 17.30 -8.21
C GLY A 446 15.60 17.81 -9.12
N THR A 447 15.09 16.91 -9.95
CA THR A 447 13.95 17.12 -10.82
C THR A 447 12.88 16.08 -10.49
N SER A 448 11.72 16.53 -10.01
CA SER A 448 10.59 15.62 -9.82
C SER A 448 10.04 15.10 -11.16
N ILE A 449 9.30 13.99 -11.16
CA ILE A 449 8.63 13.50 -12.38
C ILE A 449 7.76 14.59 -13.03
N LEU A 450 6.95 15.32 -12.25
CA LEU A 450 6.14 16.45 -12.73
C LEU A 450 7.00 17.53 -13.41
N GLU A 451 8.11 17.90 -12.78
CA GLU A 451 9.04 18.89 -13.34
C GLU A 451 9.68 18.39 -14.62
N GLY A 452 10.08 17.11 -14.67
CA GLY A 452 10.63 16.47 -15.86
C GLY A 452 9.65 16.51 -17.04
N PHE A 453 8.38 16.19 -16.79
CA PHE A 453 7.33 16.32 -17.80
C PHE A 453 7.18 17.77 -18.30
N ARG A 454 7.13 18.74 -17.38
CA ARG A 454 7.01 20.17 -17.74
C ARG A 454 8.22 20.69 -18.51
N LYS A 455 9.43 20.22 -18.21
CA LYS A 455 10.66 20.60 -18.92
C LYS A 455 10.65 20.13 -20.38
N LEU A 456 10.04 18.99 -20.66
CA LEU A 456 10.10 18.34 -21.97
C LEU A 456 8.85 18.56 -22.83
N THR A 457 7.80 19.19 -22.31
CA THR A 457 6.65 19.59 -23.13
C THR A 457 6.98 20.76 -24.06
N GLY A 458 6.55 20.63 -25.33
CA GLY A 458 6.48 21.73 -26.29
C GLY A 458 5.14 22.47 -26.17
N SER A 459 4.27 22.41 -27.18
CA SER A 459 2.91 22.97 -27.09
C SER A 459 1.90 22.09 -26.33
N SER A 460 2.24 20.84 -26.00
CA SER A 460 1.44 20.00 -25.11
C SER A 460 1.32 20.62 -23.72
N LYS A 461 0.20 20.34 -23.02
CA LYS A 461 -0.06 20.86 -21.67
C LYS A 461 0.03 19.74 -20.65
N ILE A 462 0.83 19.94 -19.59
CA ILE A 462 0.80 19.09 -18.40
C ILE A 462 -0.23 19.65 -17.41
N ILE A 463 -1.31 18.91 -17.20
CA ILE A 463 -2.36 19.24 -16.23
C ILE A 463 -2.15 18.32 -15.04
N PHE A 464 -1.62 18.86 -13.94
CA PHE A 464 -1.35 18.09 -12.74
C PHE A 464 -2.52 18.17 -11.75
N ASN A 465 -3.01 17.01 -11.30
CA ASN A 465 -3.95 16.91 -10.19
C ASN A 465 -3.75 15.56 -9.49
N LYS A 466 -3.40 15.59 -8.19
CA LYS A 466 -3.10 14.39 -7.40
C LYS A 466 -4.24 13.35 -7.42
N THR A 467 -5.50 13.78 -7.38
CA THR A 467 -6.70 12.92 -7.31
C THR A 467 -7.31 12.62 -8.68
N GLY A 468 -6.69 13.09 -9.77
CA GLY A 468 -7.19 12.92 -11.13
C GLY A 468 -8.48 13.69 -11.43
N ASP A 469 -8.81 14.70 -10.63
CA ASP A 469 -9.94 15.61 -10.86
C ASP A 469 -9.57 16.72 -11.83
N PHE A 470 -9.37 16.34 -13.09
CA PHE A 470 -9.07 17.28 -14.16
C PHE A 470 -10.32 18.08 -14.55
N GLU A 471 -10.24 19.40 -14.44
CA GLU A 471 -11.31 20.32 -14.89
C GLU A 471 -11.36 20.50 -16.41
N GLN A 472 -10.28 20.11 -17.10
CA GLN A 472 -10.11 20.21 -18.54
C GLN A 472 -10.09 18.81 -19.16
N ASP A 473 -10.53 18.72 -20.42
CA ASP A 473 -10.41 17.48 -21.20
C ASP A 473 -8.94 17.10 -21.38
N ILE A 474 -8.61 15.87 -21.02
CA ILE A 474 -7.28 15.27 -21.21
C ILE A 474 -7.33 14.18 -22.26
N ASP A 475 -6.28 14.12 -23.09
CA ASP A 475 -6.14 13.13 -24.16
C ASP A 475 -5.57 11.80 -23.65
N VAL A 476 -4.78 11.87 -22.57
CA VAL A 476 -4.10 10.75 -21.92
C VAL A 476 -3.80 11.12 -20.46
N ALA A 477 -3.87 10.15 -19.58
CA ALA A 477 -3.44 10.27 -18.20
C ALA A 477 -2.18 9.45 -17.93
N VAL A 478 -1.21 10.02 -17.23
CA VAL A 478 -0.13 9.31 -16.55
C VAL A 478 -0.44 9.34 -15.06
N VAL A 479 -0.52 8.18 -14.42
CA VAL A 479 -0.84 8.02 -13.01
C VAL A 479 0.36 7.43 -12.31
N VAL A 480 0.97 8.20 -11.42
CA VAL A 480 2.15 7.77 -10.66
C VAL A 480 1.68 7.04 -9.40
N ILE A 481 1.85 5.72 -9.40
CA ILE A 481 1.38 4.78 -8.38
C ILE A 481 2.57 4.13 -7.66
N GLY A 482 2.29 3.37 -6.60
CA GLY A 482 3.30 2.56 -5.91
C GLY A 482 3.48 2.93 -4.47
N GLU A 483 4.71 2.75 -3.97
CA GLU A 483 5.04 2.82 -2.54
C GLU A 483 5.15 4.27 -2.09
N LYS A 484 4.26 4.71 -1.19
CA LYS A 484 4.08 6.13 -0.88
C LYS A 484 5.17 6.72 0.00
N THR A 485 5.60 5.94 0.97
CA THR A 485 6.59 6.35 1.95
C THR A 485 7.88 5.60 1.65
N PRO A 486 8.99 6.31 1.42
CA PRO A 486 10.32 5.73 1.42
C PRO A 486 10.57 4.88 2.67
N TYR A 487 11.38 3.83 2.51
CA TYR A 487 11.75 2.93 3.59
C TYR A 487 13.16 2.41 3.39
N SER A 488 13.77 1.95 4.47
CA SER A 488 15.04 1.21 4.48
C SER A 488 14.99 0.08 5.51
N GLU A 489 15.73 -1.00 5.24
CA GLU A 489 15.85 -2.16 6.14
C GLU A 489 14.49 -2.77 6.49
N GLY A 490 14.33 -3.35 7.69
CA GLY A 490 13.06 -3.89 8.17
C GLY A 490 11.89 -2.89 8.21
N GLY A 491 12.13 -1.58 8.06
CA GLY A 491 11.06 -0.59 7.86
C GLY A 491 10.28 -0.80 6.55
N GLY A 492 10.89 -1.51 5.59
CA GLY A 492 10.27 -1.90 4.32
C GLY A 492 9.63 -3.28 4.30
N ASP A 493 9.89 -4.12 5.31
CA ASP A 493 9.31 -5.46 5.39
C ASP A 493 7.78 -5.35 5.45
N ARG A 494 7.08 -6.12 4.62
CA ARG A 494 5.62 -6.14 4.69
C ARG A 494 5.03 -7.47 4.23
N SER A 495 3.90 -7.82 4.84
CA SER A 495 3.14 -9.04 4.55
C SER A 495 2.40 -8.98 3.20
N SER A 496 2.08 -7.78 2.70
CA SER A 496 1.29 -7.55 1.49
C SER A 496 1.99 -6.59 0.52
N LEU A 497 2.18 -7.03 -0.72
CA LEU A 497 2.73 -6.23 -1.82
C LEU A 497 1.66 -5.78 -2.82
N ASN A 498 0.38 -5.80 -2.44
CA ASN A 498 -0.69 -5.30 -3.30
C ASN A 498 -0.53 -3.80 -3.53
N ILE A 499 -0.79 -3.36 -4.76
CA ILE A 499 -0.98 -1.94 -5.05
C ILE A 499 -2.14 -1.43 -4.19
N GLU A 500 -1.94 -0.29 -3.53
CA GLU A 500 -2.92 0.28 -2.61
C GLU A 500 -4.23 0.64 -3.33
N ASN A 501 -5.35 0.47 -2.62
CA ASN A 501 -6.69 0.71 -3.16
C ASN A 501 -6.87 2.14 -3.71
N GLN A 502 -6.19 3.14 -3.13
CA GLN A 502 -6.25 4.52 -3.61
C GLN A 502 -5.71 4.68 -5.04
N ASP A 503 -4.63 3.97 -5.38
CA ASP A 503 -4.04 3.98 -6.72
C ASP A 503 -4.93 3.24 -7.71
N ILE A 504 -5.49 2.10 -7.29
CA ILE A 504 -6.46 1.34 -8.09
C ILE A 504 -7.70 2.18 -8.38
N ALA A 505 -8.24 2.87 -7.37
CA ALA A 505 -9.39 3.75 -7.51
C ALA A 505 -9.11 4.90 -8.49
N LEU A 506 -7.92 5.49 -8.43
CA LEU A 506 -7.50 6.56 -9.34
C LEU A 506 -7.40 6.06 -10.79
N LEU A 507 -6.74 4.92 -11.03
CA LEU A 507 -6.66 4.29 -12.34
C LEU A 507 -8.06 3.99 -12.89
N LYS A 508 -8.90 3.34 -12.08
CA LYS A 508 -10.28 2.98 -12.43
C LYS A 508 -11.14 4.20 -12.76
N LYS A 509 -11.03 5.28 -11.98
CA LYS A 509 -11.75 6.54 -12.19
C LYS A 509 -11.45 7.13 -13.57
N LEU A 510 -10.18 7.18 -13.96
CA LEU A 510 -9.76 7.72 -15.25
C LEU A 510 -10.13 6.76 -16.39
N LYS A 511 -9.95 5.46 -16.16
CA LYS A 511 -10.30 4.43 -17.14
C LYS A 511 -11.79 4.41 -17.49
N ASN A 512 -12.67 4.59 -16.49
CA ASN A 512 -14.12 4.65 -16.68
C ASN A 512 -14.58 5.87 -17.49
N LYS A 513 -13.76 6.91 -17.59
CA LYS A 513 -13.98 8.07 -18.48
C LYS A 513 -13.50 7.81 -19.92
N ASN A 514 -13.05 6.59 -20.24
CA ASN A 514 -12.45 6.21 -21.51
C ASN A 514 -11.17 7.01 -21.86
N ILE A 515 -10.45 7.48 -20.85
CA ILE A 515 -9.17 8.17 -21.02
C ILE A 515 -8.06 7.10 -21.12
N PRO A 516 -7.20 7.13 -22.15
CA PRO A 516 -5.99 6.31 -22.19
C PRO A 516 -5.17 6.54 -20.91
N THR A 517 -4.92 5.48 -20.13
CA THR A 517 -4.37 5.61 -18.78
C THR A 517 -3.06 4.83 -18.66
N ILE A 518 -1.96 5.51 -18.38
CA ILE A 518 -0.62 4.93 -18.20
C ILE A 518 -0.34 4.85 -16.71
N ALA A 519 -0.03 3.67 -16.19
CA ALA A 519 0.44 3.48 -14.83
C ALA A 519 1.97 3.54 -14.78
N LEU A 520 2.50 4.49 -14.02
CA LEU A 520 3.93 4.65 -13.74
C LEU A 520 4.19 4.24 -12.29
N LEU A 521 4.78 3.07 -12.08
CA LEU A 521 5.01 2.47 -10.78
C LEU A 521 6.37 2.87 -10.20
N ILE A 522 6.35 3.54 -9.04
CA ILE A 522 7.51 3.81 -8.20
C ILE A 522 7.53 2.80 -7.06
N SER A 523 8.54 1.93 -7.02
CA SER A 523 8.66 0.88 -6.01
C SER A 523 10.08 0.33 -5.90
N GLY A 524 10.45 -0.13 -4.71
CA GLY A 524 11.73 -0.81 -4.47
C GLY A 524 11.76 -2.29 -4.91
N ARG A 525 10.63 -2.82 -5.39
CA ARG A 525 10.47 -4.24 -5.74
C ARG A 525 9.28 -4.48 -6.67
N PRO A 526 9.14 -5.70 -7.24
CA PRO A 526 7.90 -6.11 -7.86
C PRO A 526 6.72 -6.04 -6.88
N MET A 527 5.64 -5.39 -7.31
CA MET A 527 4.38 -5.27 -6.55
C MET A 527 3.30 -6.13 -7.21
N ILE A 528 2.31 -6.62 -6.44
CA ILE A 528 1.14 -7.32 -7.02
C ILE A 528 0.27 -6.31 -7.76
N LEU A 529 0.35 -6.34 -9.10
CA LEU A 529 -0.33 -5.36 -9.95
C LEU A 529 -1.85 -5.51 -9.93
N GLY A 530 -2.36 -6.74 -9.87
CA GLY A 530 -3.80 -7.03 -9.74
C GLY A 530 -4.67 -6.20 -10.69
N GLU A 531 -5.62 -5.44 -10.13
CA GLU A 531 -6.55 -4.60 -10.90
C GLU A 531 -5.87 -3.48 -11.71
N ALA A 532 -4.65 -3.06 -11.33
CA ALA A 532 -3.92 -2.00 -12.03
C ALA A 532 -3.63 -2.37 -13.49
N LEU A 533 -3.51 -3.67 -13.81
CA LEU A 533 -3.27 -4.15 -15.17
C LEU A 533 -4.42 -3.77 -16.10
N PHE A 534 -5.66 -4.16 -15.79
CA PHE A 534 -6.79 -3.91 -16.67
C PHE A 534 -7.42 -2.51 -16.51
N HIS A 535 -6.98 -1.75 -15.51
CA HIS A 535 -7.26 -0.32 -15.37
C HIS A 535 -6.20 0.60 -15.97
N SER A 536 -5.16 0.04 -16.60
CA SER A 536 -4.17 0.79 -17.39
C SER A 536 -4.14 0.31 -18.85
N ASP A 537 -3.56 1.12 -19.73
CA ASP A 537 -3.24 0.80 -21.12
C ASP A 537 -1.73 0.74 -21.36
N ALA A 538 -0.92 1.14 -20.37
CA ALA A 538 0.49 0.82 -20.29
C ALA A 538 0.90 0.73 -18.82
N MET A 539 1.83 -0.18 -18.52
CA MET A 539 2.40 -0.40 -17.19
C MET A 539 3.91 -0.24 -17.26
N ILE A 540 4.45 0.67 -16.46
CA ILE A 540 5.87 1.03 -16.47
C ILE A 540 6.40 0.91 -15.05
N ALA A 541 7.49 0.16 -14.87
CA ALA A 541 8.25 0.16 -13.62
C ALA A 541 9.38 1.18 -13.72
N ALA A 542 9.33 2.21 -12.88
CA ALA A 542 10.36 3.23 -12.76
C ALA A 542 11.31 3.02 -11.58
N TRP A 543 11.02 2.01 -10.74
CA TRP A 543 11.76 1.71 -9.52
C TRP A 543 11.84 2.93 -8.59
N TYR A 544 13.00 3.17 -7.97
CA TYR A 544 13.38 4.47 -7.41
C TYR A 544 14.40 5.12 -8.33
N PRO A 545 14.00 6.05 -9.23
CA PRO A 545 14.90 6.61 -10.22
C PRO A 545 15.93 7.64 -9.68
N GLY A 546 15.83 8.09 -8.43
CA GLY A 546 16.75 9.11 -7.90
C GLY A 546 16.40 10.53 -8.33
N THR A 547 17.37 11.44 -8.47
CA THR A 547 17.12 12.87 -8.65
C THR A 547 16.73 13.30 -10.06
N GLU A 548 16.92 12.47 -11.07
CA GLU A 548 16.79 12.88 -12.48
C GLU A 548 15.46 12.43 -13.10
N GLY A 549 14.34 12.93 -12.56
CA GLY A 549 12.97 12.57 -12.99
C GLY A 549 12.63 12.96 -14.43
N ASP A 550 13.45 13.80 -15.07
CA ASP A 550 13.33 14.10 -16.50
C ASP A 550 13.83 12.95 -17.39
N GLY A 551 14.67 12.04 -16.89
CA GLY A 551 14.99 10.78 -17.58
C GLY A 551 13.76 9.87 -17.73
N VAL A 552 12.85 9.88 -16.75
CA VAL A 552 11.56 9.17 -16.83
C VAL A 552 10.71 9.76 -17.95
N ALA A 553 10.60 11.10 -17.99
CA ALA A 553 9.83 11.80 -19.00
C ALA A 553 10.41 11.60 -20.42
N GLU A 554 11.73 11.54 -20.59
CA GLU A 554 12.36 11.25 -21.90
C GLU A 554 11.93 9.90 -22.47
N ILE A 555 11.79 8.87 -21.64
CA ILE A 555 11.26 7.57 -22.06
C ILE A 555 9.81 7.73 -22.49
N LEU A 556 8.95 8.31 -21.64
CA LEU A 556 7.51 8.39 -21.93
C LEU A 556 7.18 9.28 -23.15
N PHE A 557 7.98 10.30 -23.45
CA PHE A 557 7.88 11.10 -24.68
C PHE A 557 8.57 10.46 -25.90
N GLY A 558 9.23 9.31 -25.75
CA GLY A 558 9.95 8.63 -26.84
C GLY A 558 11.18 9.38 -27.34
N LEU A 559 11.77 10.22 -26.50
CA LEU A 559 13.07 10.87 -26.75
C LEU A 559 14.24 9.91 -26.54
N TYR A 560 14.00 8.83 -25.82
CA TYR A 560 14.90 7.72 -25.66
C TYR A 560 14.12 6.39 -25.78
N GLU A 561 14.69 5.41 -26.48
CA GLU A 561 14.07 4.09 -26.65
C GLU A 561 14.17 3.28 -25.34
N PRO A 562 13.10 2.61 -24.89
CA PRO A 562 13.18 1.84 -23.66
C PRO A 562 14.18 0.69 -23.81
N LYS A 563 14.99 0.47 -22.78
CA LYS A 563 16.02 -0.59 -22.74
C LYS A 563 15.92 -1.48 -21.51
N GLY A 564 15.31 -0.96 -20.43
CA GLY A 564 15.25 -1.63 -19.15
C GLY A 564 14.63 -3.02 -19.24
N LYS A 565 15.21 -3.95 -18.51
CA LYS A 565 14.70 -5.32 -18.36
C LYS A 565 14.60 -5.68 -16.89
N THR A 566 13.55 -6.38 -16.50
CA THR A 566 13.39 -6.87 -15.12
C THR A 566 14.58 -7.74 -14.71
N THR A 567 15.10 -7.50 -13.51
CA THR A 567 16.08 -8.35 -12.84
C THR A 567 15.47 -9.21 -11.73
N HIS A 568 14.15 -9.09 -11.57
CA HIS A 568 13.31 -9.91 -10.73
C HIS A 568 12.14 -10.44 -11.55
N SER A 569 11.69 -11.62 -11.19
CA SER A 569 10.44 -12.21 -11.64
C SER A 569 9.28 -11.42 -11.06
N TRP A 570 8.25 -11.18 -11.86
CA TRP A 570 7.10 -10.40 -11.39
C TRP A 570 5.98 -11.35 -10.92
N PRO A 571 5.63 -11.40 -9.63
CA PRO A 571 4.56 -12.28 -9.14
C PRO A 571 3.17 -11.89 -9.67
N ASN A 572 2.34 -12.88 -9.97
CA ASN A 572 0.93 -12.69 -10.34
C ASN A 572 0.08 -12.29 -9.12
N HIS A 573 0.36 -12.90 -7.96
CA HIS A 573 -0.39 -12.70 -6.72
C HIS A 573 0.44 -13.07 -5.48
N MET A 574 0.00 -12.66 -4.30
CA MET A 574 0.73 -12.86 -3.03
C MET A 574 1.13 -14.31 -2.72
N ARG A 575 0.34 -15.32 -3.11
CA ARG A 575 0.66 -16.74 -2.85
C ARG A 575 1.80 -17.30 -3.71
N GLN A 576 2.23 -16.57 -4.74
CA GLN A 576 3.38 -16.95 -5.55
C GLN A 576 4.70 -16.49 -4.92
N ILE A 577 4.66 -15.62 -3.91
CA ILE A 577 5.88 -15.10 -3.28
C ILE A 577 6.39 -16.11 -2.25
N PRO A 578 7.68 -16.50 -2.31
CA PRO A 578 8.69 -16.06 -3.28
C PRO A 578 8.58 -16.76 -4.65
N ILE A 579 8.87 -16.04 -5.74
CA ILE A 579 9.01 -16.61 -7.10
C ILE A 579 10.32 -16.15 -7.74
N ASN A 580 11.18 -17.10 -8.13
CA ASN A 580 12.48 -16.81 -8.72
C ASN A 580 12.75 -17.67 -9.95
N VAL A 581 13.57 -17.18 -10.87
CA VAL A 581 14.00 -17.95 -12.04
C VAL A 581 14.70 -19.25 -11.60
N GLY A 582 14.24 -20.37 -12.16
CA GLY A 582 14.74 -21.70 -11.81
C GLY A 582 13.79 -22.51 -10.92
N ASP A 583 12.76 -21.88 -10.34
CA ASP A 583 11.73 -22.59 -9.57
C ASP A 583 10.98 -23.64 -10.42
N ILE A 584 10.62 -24.76 -9.79
CA ILE A 584 9.91 -25.87 -10.47
C ILE A 584 8.58 -25.39 -11.08
N ASN A 585 7.89 -24.48 -10.39
CA ASN A 585 6.59 -23.94 -10.79
C ASN A 585 6.71 -22.47 -11.24
N TYR A 586 7.75 -22.14 -12.01
CA TYR A 586 8.01 -20.79 -12.48
C TYR A 586 6.98 -20.31 -13.52
N ARG A 587 6.01 -19.53 -13.07
CA ARG A 587 4.94 -18.90 -13.90
C ARG A 587 4.67 -17.46 -13.47
N PRO A 588 5.65 -16.56 -13.58
CA PRO A 588 5.48 -15.16 -13.22
C PRO A 588 4.57 -14.42 -14.21
N LEU A 589 4.05 -13.27 -13.78
CA LEU A 589 3.30 -12.32 -14.61
C LEU A 589 4.16 -11.80 -15.74
N TYR A 590 5.35 -11.34 -15.35
CA TYR A 590 6.42 -10.95 -16.26
C TYR A 590 7.67 -11.72 -15.86
N PRO A 591 8.27 -12.50 -16.79
CA PRO A 591 9.45 -13.27 -16.48
C PRO A 591 10.66 -12.38 -16.20
N TYR A 592 11.70 -12.97 -15.62
CA TYR A 592 13.03 -12.39 -15.58
C TYR A 592 13.50 -11.97 -16.99
N LYS A 593 14.22 -10.85 -17.11
CA LYS A 593 14.62 -10.21 -18.37
C LYS A 593 13.44 -9.73 -19.25
N HIS A 594 12.27 -9.50 -18.68
CA HIS A 594 11.12 -8.92 -19.39
C HIS A 594 11.22 -7.40 -19.53
N GLY A 595 10.66 -6.85 -20.59
CA GLY A 595 10.61 -5.41 -20.85
C GLY A 595 10.57 -5.11 -22.34
N LEU A 596 9.73 -4.18 -22.77
CA LEU A 596 9.64 -3.77 -24.17
C LEU A 596 10.84 -2.88 -24.54
N THR A 597 11.43 -3.13 -25.71
CA THR A 597 12.56 -2.32 -26.23
C THR A 597 12.13 -1.24 -27.24
N GLN A 598 10.83 -1.16 -27.50
CA GLN A 598 10.20 -0.18 -28.38
C GLN A 598 8.73 -0.04 -27.96
N PHE A 599 8.14 1.13 -28.19
CA PHE A 599 6.71 1.31 -27.95
C PHE A 599 5.89 0.57 -29.02
N PRO A 600 4.91 -0.26 -28.63
CA PRO A 600 4.05 -0.95 -29.58
C PRO A 600 3.22 0.05 -30.41
N ALA A 601 3.20 -0.14 -31.73
CA ALA A 601 2.31 0.59 -32.63
C ALA A 601 1.55 -0.39 -33.52
N SER A 602 0.33 -0.03 -33.93
CA SER A 602 -0.52 -0.92 -34.73
C SER A 602 0.10 -1.28 -36.08
N ASP A 603 0.87 -0.35 -36.66
CA ASP A 603 1.44 -0.50 -38.00
C ASP A 603 2.77 -1.26 -38.00
N SER A 604 3.43 -1.39 -36.84
CA SER A 604 4.74 -2.05 -36.69
C SER A 604 4.68 -3.33 -35.87
N SER A 605 3.61 -3.56 -35.11
CA SER A 605 3.43 -4.78 -34.33
C SER A 605 3.20 -5.99 -35.25
N SER A 606 3.92 -7.08 -34.99
CA SER A 606 3.78 -8.31 -35.77
C SER A 606 2.66 -9.22 -35.27
N HIS A 607 2.19 -9.00 -34.03
CA HIS A 607 1.25 -9.89 -33.35
C HIS A 607 0.23 -9.12 -32.51
N LEU A 608 -0.99 -9.65 -32.47
CA LEU A 608 -1.98 -9.34 -31.44
C LEU A 608 -1.58 -10.13 -30.19
N LYS A 609 -1.63 -9.50 -29.02
CA LYS A 609 -1.23 -10.08 -27.73
C LYS A 609 -2.29 -9.82 -26.68
N VAL A 610 -2.39 -10.74 -25.73
CA VAL A 610 -3.20 -10.53 -24.53
C VAL A 610 -2.40 -9.62 -23.58
N TYR A 611 -3.03 -8.53 -23.18
CA TYR A 611 -2.48 -7.49 -22.30
C TYR A 611 -2.84 -7.76 -20.83
N ALA A 612 -4.10 -8.17 -20.57
CA ALA A 612 -4.56 -8.53 -19.23
C ALA A 612 -5.75 -9.48 -19.34
N CYS A 613 -6.04 -10.23 -18.27
CA CYS A 613 -7.27 -11.00 -18.17
C CYS A 613 -7.81 -10.95 -16.74
N THR A 614 -9.13 -10.85 -16.58
CA THR A 614 -9.82 -10.85 -15.28
C THR A 614 -11.15 -11.58 -15.36
N THR A 615 -11.66 -12.08 -14.23
CA THR A 615 -13.10 -12.40 -14.10
C THR A 615 -13.91 -11.12 -13.87
N ASN A 616 -15.21 -11.16 -14.12
CA ASN A 616 -16.15 -10.22 -13.51
C ASN A 616 -16.39 -10.53 -12.02
N ASN A 617 -17.18 -9.69 -11.35
CA ASN A 617 -17.47 -9.84 -9.93
C ASN A 617 -18.25 -11.11 -9.62
N GLU A 618 -19.12 -11.55 -10.54
CA GLU A 618 -19.97 -12.72 -10.38
C GLU A 618 -19.23 -14.05 -10.67
N GLY A 619 -18.07 -13.97 -11.33
CA GLY A 619 -17.26 -15.13 -11.70
C GLY A 619 -17.76 -15.92 -12.90
N ASP A 620 -18.86 -15.51 -13.53
CA ASP A 620 -19.45 -16.18 -14.69
C ASP A 620 -18.87 -15.71 -16.04
N THR A 621 -17.99 -14.70 -16.05
CA THR A 621 -17.44 -14.13 -17.28
C THR A 621 -15.95 -13.82 -17.13
N LEU A 622 -15.14 -14.23 -18.12
CA LEU A 622 -13.76 -13.76 -18.27
C LEU A 622 -13.72 -12.59 -19.26
N LEU A 623 -12.96 -11.55 -18.92
CA LEU A 623 -12.65 -10.40 -19.75
C LEU A 623 -11.18 -10.49 -20.16
N VAL A 624 -10.93 -10.75 -21.45
CA VAL A 624 -9.57 -10.81 -22.01
C VAL A 624 -9.30 -9.51 -22.76
N TYR A 625 -8.30 -8.76 -22.30
CA TYR A 625 -7.89 -7.47 -22.86
C TYR A 625 -6.72 -7.69 -23.82
N PHE A 626 -6.76 -7.07 -24.99
CA PHE A 626 -5.70 -7.15 -26.00
C PHE A 626 -4.99 -5.81 -26.18
N ASN A 627 -3.77 -5.87 -26.70
CA ASN A 627 -2.97 -4.68 -27.03
C ASN A 627 -3.55 -3.87 -28.21
N ASP A 628 -4.45 -4.45 -29.02
CA ASP A 628 -5.13 -3.77 -30.12
C ASP A 628 -6.56 -4.29 -30.31
N LYS A 629 -7.34 -3.62 -31.17
CA LYS A 629 -8.71 -4.00 -31.52
C LYS A 629 -8.73 -5.32 -32.27
N ILE A 630 -9.59 -6.24 -31.84
CA ILE A 630 -9.89 -7.48 -32.55
C ILE A 630 -10.74 -7.12 -33.77
N THR A 631 -10.21 -7.30 -34.98
CA THR A 631 -10.94 -7.06 -36.23
C THR A 631 -11.46 -8.35 -36.87
N SER A 632 -10.87 -9.50 -36.51
CA SER A 632 -11.31 -10.81 -36.97
C SER A 632 -11.26 -11.83 -35.83
N ASN A 633 -12.30 -12.67 -35.75
CA ASN A 633 -12.43 -13.72 -34.76
C ASN A 633 -12.92 -15.00 -35.45
N TYR A 634 -12.00 -15.95 -35.63
CA TYR A 634 -12.24 -17.27 -36.21
C TYR A 634 -12.31 -18.36 -35.13
N SER A 635 -12.29 -17.97 -33.86
CA SER A 635 -12.25 -18.89 -32.72
C SER A 635 -13.59 -19.58 -32.48
N THR A 636 -13.50 -20.79 -31.95
CA THR A 636 -14.59 -21.59 -31.40
C THR A 636 -14.35 -21.83 -29.92
N ILE A 637 -15.35 -22.31 -29.18
CA ILE A 637 -15.18 -22.63 -27.75
C ILE A 637 -14.04 -23.63 -27.47
N LYS A 638 -13.65 -24.46 -28.46
CA LYS A 638 -12.56 -25.44 -28.34
C LYS A 638 -11.17 -24.82 -28.36
N ASP A 639 -11.07 -23.56 -28.76
CA ASP A 639 -9.81 -22.82 -28.85
C ASP A 639 -9.42 -22.18 -27.50
N TYR A 640 -10.29 -22.23 -26.50
CA TYR A 640 -10.07 -21.71 -25.16
C TYR A 640 -9.87 -22.86 -24.21
N ASN A 641 -8.78 -22.84 -23.44
CA ASN A 641 -8.45 -23.83 -22.43
C ASN A 641 -8.30 -23.15 -21.07
N LEU A 642 -9.30 -23.29 -20.20
CA LEU A 642 -9.30 -22.73 -18.86
C LEU A 642 -8.71 -23.73 -17.85
N PHE A 643 -7.87 -23.23 -16.95
CA PHE A 643 -7.30 -23.97 -15.83
C PHE A 643 -7.68 -23.26 -14.54
N ILE A 644 -8.23 -24.01 -13.59
CA ILE A 644 -8.65 -23.52 -12.27
C ILE A 644 -7.90 -24.35 -11.23
N ASN A 645 -7.12 -23.70 -10.36
CA ASN A 645 -6.29 -24.35 -9.35
C ASN A 645 -5.39 -25.46 -9.93
N GLY A 646 -4.90 -25.23 -11.16
CA GLY A 646 -4.07 -26.18 -11.92
C GLY A 646 -4.83 -27.28 -12.66
N GLU A 647 -6.14 -27.46 -12.41
CA GLU A 647 -6.98 -28.44 -13.10
C GLU A 647 -7.53 -27.89 -14.40
N PHE A 648 -7.48 -28.68 -15.46
CA PHE A 648 -8.02 -28.30 -16.77
C PHE A 648 -9.55 -28.46 -16.80
N THR A 649 -10.29 -27.39 -17.09
CA THR A 649 -11.75 -27.31 -16.94
C THR A 649 -12.47 -26.81 -18.20
N ASN A 650 -12.22 -27.45 -19.37
CA ASN A 650 -12.85 -27.02 -20.62
C ASN A 650 -14.39 -27.11 -20.66
N ALA A 651 -15.01 -27.80 -19.71
CA ALA A 651 -16.46 -27.88 -19.60
C ALA A 651 -17.11 -26.53 -19.24
N TYR A 652 -16.32 -25.51 -18.85
CA TYR A 652 -16.88 -24.26 -18.35
C TYR A 652 -17.07 -23.20 -19.43
N VAL A 653 -16.37 -23.24 -20.58
CA VAL A 653 -16.52 -22.20 -21.60
C VAL A 653 -17.81 -22.41 -22.40
N GLU A 654 -18.80 -21.54 -22.18
CA GLU A 654 -20.12 -21.62 -22.82
C GLU A 654 -20.17 -20.84 -24.14
N SER A 655 -19.67 -19.60 -24.14
CA SER A 655 -19.69 -18.73 -25.32
C SER A 655 -18.59 -17.68 -25.29
N GLN A 656 -18.30 -17.09 -26.45
CA GLN A 656 -17.34 -16.00 -26.60
C GLN A 656 -17.91 -14.90 -27.50
N ALA A 657 -17.59 -13.64 -27.19
CA ALA A 657 -17.96 -12.49 -28.01
C ALA A 657 -16.97 -11.33 -27.84
N ILE A 658 -16.72 -10.57 -28.91
CA ILE A 658 -16.02 -9.29 -28.80
C ILE A 658 -16.95 -8.30 -28.10
N ASP A 659 -16.44 -7.54 -27.12
CA ASP A 659 -17.23 -6.53 -26.43
C ASP A 659 -17.71 -5.45 -27.42
N SER A 660 -19.00 -5.14 -27.37
CA SER A 660 -19.65 -4.23 -28.31
C SER A 660 -19.24 -2.77 -28.15
N ASN A 661 -18.77 -2.38 -26.96
CA ASN A 661 -18.37 -1.02 -26.63
C ASN A 661 -16.84 -0.84 -26.77
N ASN A 662 -16.08 -1.93 -26.65
CA ASN A 662 -14.63 -1.90 -26.74
C ASN A 662 -14.09 -3.16 -27.44
N ALA A 663 -13.79 -3.02 -28.73
CA ALA A 663 -13.24 -4.11 -29.54
C ALA A 663 -11.84 -4.60 -29.12
N THR A 664 -11.19 -4.01 -28.11
CA THR A 664 -9.96 -4.54 -27.50
C THR A 664 -10.24 -5.61 -26.44
N ILE A 665 -11.51 -5.93 -26.18
CA ILE A 665 -11.92 -6.88 -25.13
C ILE A 665 -12.68 -8.05 -25.78
N LEU A 666 -12.30 -9.27 -25.40
CA LEU A 666 -13.08 -10.48 -25.64
C LEU A 666 -13.73 -10.92 -24.33
N LYS A 667 -15.04 -11.18 -24.36
CA LYS A 667 -15.79 -11.80 -23.27
C LYS A 667 -15.88 -13.30 -23.51
N ILE A 668 -15.60 -14.08 -22.48
CA ILE A 668 -15.80 -15.53 -22.46
C ILE A 668 -16.77 -15.83 -21.32
N ASN A 669 -17.99 -16.23 -21.64
CA ASN A 669 -19.00 -16.58 -20.63
C ASN A 669 -18.80 -18.03 -20.19
N LEU A 670 -19.02 -18.27 -18.90
CA LEU A 670 -18.79 -19.54 -18.24
C LEU A 670 -20.11 -20.18 -17.80
N SER A 671 -20.26 -21.48 -18.03
CA SER A 671 -21.41 -22.26 -17.55
C SER A 671 -21.37 -22.53 -16.04
N THR A 672 -20.23 -22.27 -15.40
CA THR A 672 -20.03 -22.45 -13.95
C THR A 672 -19.20 -21.29 -13.43
N PRO A 673 -19.71 -20.50 -12.47
CA PRO A 673 -18.98 -19.36 -11.93
C PRO A 673 -17.70 -19.77 -11.20
N ILE A 674 -16.63 -19.03 -11.47
CA ILE A 674 -15.39 -19.05 -10.70
C ILE A 674 -15.67 -18.64 -9.25
N GLN A 675 -14.94 -19.24 -8.30
CA GLN A 675 -15.05 -18.88 -6.88
C GLN A 675 -13.94 -17.91 -6.47
N GLN A 676 -14.22 -17.08 -5.47
CA GLN A 676 -13.18 -16.20 -4.91
C GLN A 676 -12.01 -17.04 -4.38
N GLY A 677 -10.79 -16.62 -4.71
CA GLY A 677 -9.57 -17.27 -4.26
C GLY A 677 -9.01 -18.30 -5.23
N ASP A 678 -9.82 -18.78 -6.19
CA ASP A 678 -9.35 -19.65 -7.28
C ASP A 678 -8.16 -19.01 -8.02
N GLU A 679 -7.16 -19.82 -8.36
CA GLU A 679 -6.06 -19.47 -9.24
C GLU A 679 -6.42 -19.86 -10.69
N LEU A 680 -6.27 -18.92 -11.63
CA LEU A 680 -6.85 -19.06 -12.96
C LEU A 680 -5.81 -18.81 -14.05
N TYR A 681 -5.77 -19.70 -15.04
CA TYR A 681 -4.98 -19.51 -16.27
C TYR A 681 -5.81 -19.85 -17.50
N LEU A 682 -5.61 -19.08 -18.56
CA LEU A 682 -6.27 -19.28 -19.85
C LEU A 682 -5.23 -19.57 -20.94
N ASN A 683 -5.47 -20.56 -21.78
CA ASN A 683 -4.81 -20.64 -23.09
C ASN A 683 -5.82 -20.33 -24.19
N ILE A 684 -5.37 -19.59 -25.19
CA ILE A 684 -6.13 -19.35 -26.42
C ILE A 684 -5.36 -20.02 -27.57
N ALA A 685 -6.03 -20.60 -28.56
CA ALA A 685 -5.31 -21.13 -29.72
C ALA A 685 -4.68 -19.98 -30.53
N ASN A 686 -3.45 -20.15 -31.01
CA ASN A 686 -2.81 -19.12 -31.84
C ASN A 686 -3.51 -18.99 -33.20
N GLY A 687 -3.49 -17.78 -33.78
CA GLY A 687 -4.00 -17.49 -35.12
C GLY A 687 -5.54 -17.45 -35.26
N VAL A 688 -6.29 -17.67 -34.17
CA VAL A 688 -7.76 -17.66 -34.20
C VAL A 688 -8.37 -16.27 -34.00
N LEU A 689 -7.61 -15.31 -33.47
CA LEU A 689 -7.98 -13.89 -33.38
C LEU A 689 -6.96 -13.05 -34.15
N ALA A 690 -7.39 -11.92 -34.69
CA ALA A 690 -6.51 -10.99 -35.38
C ALA A 690 -6.92 -9.53 -35.21
N SER A 691 -5.92 -8.65 -35.23
CA SER A 691 -6.08 -7.21 -35.45
C SER A 691 -5.47 -6.86 -36.80
N ASN A 692 -6.31 -6.60 -37.79
CA ASN A 692 -5.92 -6.50 -39.20
C ASN A 692 -5.10 -7.74 -39.62
N SER A 693 -3.82 -7.57 -39.97
CA SER A 693 -2.90 -8.66 -40.32
C SER A 693 -2.15 -9.26 -39.11
N MET A 694 -2.28 -8.68 -37.92
CA MET A 694 -1.62 -9.15 -36.70
C MET A 694 -2.38 -10.34 -36.12
N LEU A 695 -1.87 -11.53 -36.32
CA LEU A 695 -2.44 -12.74 -35.72
C LEU A 695 -2.10 -12.84 -34.23
N LEU A 696 -3.03 -13.35 -33.44
CA LEU A 696 -2.79 -13.70 -32.05
C LEU A 696 -1.70 -14.76 -31.93
N SER A 697 -0.71 -14.51 -31.09
CA SER A 697 0.36 -15.45 -30.79
C SER A 697 0.76 -15.38 -29.32
N ASP A 698 1.48 -16.40 -28.86
CA ASP A 698 2.09 -16.46 -27.52
C ASP A 698 1.08 -16.45 -26.36
N THR A 699 0.05 -17.29 -26.48
CA THR A 699 -1.11 -17.31 -25.57
C THR A 699 -1.15 -18.54 -24.68
N ARG A 700 0.02 -18.99 -24.21
CA ARG A 700 0.12 -20.10 -23.25
C ARG A 700 0.10 -19.54 -21.83
N GLN A 701 -0.82 -20.04 -21.01
CA GLN A 701 -0.96 -19.78 -19.58
C GLN A 701 -1.07 -18.29 -19.23
N ILE A 702 -1.99 -17.61 -19.89
CA ILE A 702 -2.37 -16.23 -19.56
C ILE A 702 -2.92 -16.22 -18.13
N PHE A 703 -2.28 -15.48 -17.22
CA PHE A 703 -2.82 -15.27 -15.88
C PHE A 703 -4.15 -14.52 -15.96
N VAL A 704 -5.14 -15.01 -15.22
CA VAL A 704 -6.45 -14.36 -15.08
C VAL A 704 -6.60 -13.87 -13.65
N TYR A 705 -6.67 -12.56 -13.46
CA TYR A 705 -6.97 -11.97 -12.16
C TYR A 705 -8.37 -12.41 -11.72
N ASN A 706 -8.45 -13.01 -10.53
CA ASN A 706 -9.71 -13.42 -9.95
C ASN A 706 -10.37 -12.20 -9.28
N GLY A 707 -11.21 -11.51 -10.03
CA GLY A 707 -12.01 -10.37 -9.57
C GLY A 707 -13.34 -10.79 -8.91
N VAL A 708 -13.56 -12.08 -8.66
CA VAL A 708 -14.80 -12.57 -8.04
C VAL A 708 -14.94 -11.95 -6.66
N LYS A 709 -16.02 -11.20 -6.49
CA LYS A 709 -16.43 -10.70 -5.19
C LYS A 709 -17.40 -11.71 -4.64
N ASN A 710 -17.00 -12.38 -3.56
CA ASN A 710 -17.82 -13.41 -2.96
C ASN A 710 -18.99 -12.75 -2.23
N TYR A 711 -20.03 -12.41 -2.98
CA TYR A 711 -21.29 -11.93 -2.41
C TYR A 711 -21.99 -13.01 -1.56
N ASN A 712 -21.49 -14.26 -1.56
CA ASN A 712 -22.03 -15.39 -0.77
C ASN A 712 -21.43 -15.51 0.63
N LEU A 713 -20.27 -14.92 0.91
CA LEU A 713 -20.00 -14.41 2.25
C LEU A 713 -20.63 -13.04 2.21
N LEU A 714 -21.86 -12.89 2.67
CA LEU A 714 -22.50 -11.57 2.75
C LEU A 714 -21.81 -10.71 3.84
N SER A 715 -20.48 -10.79 3.96
CA SER A 715 -19.57 -10.04 4.80
C SER A 715 -18.76 -9.11 3.92
N ASN A 716 -18.91 -7.79 4.08
CA ASN A 716 -18.04 -6.81 3.43
C ASN A 716 -17.11 -6.20 4.48
N ARG A 717 -15.79 -6.38 4.32
CA ARG A 717 -14.80 -5.62 5.09
C ARG A 717 -14.52 -4.28 4.41
N ILE A 718 -14.49 -3.23 5.21
CA ILE A 718 -14.13 -1.87 4.84
C ILE A 718 -12.99 -1.47 5.77
N GLU A 719 -11.77 -1.41 5.25
CA GLU A 719 -10.62 -0.93 6.03
C GLU A 719 -10.83 0.54 6.41
N ALA A 720 -10.53 0.91 7.66
CA ALA A 720 -10.85 2.24 8.17
C ALA A 720 -10.02 3.33 7.45
N GLU A 721 -8.82 3.00 6.99
CA GLU A 721 -7.98 3.87 6.17
C GLU A 721 -8.44 4.00 4.71
N SER A 722 -9.41 3.19 4.25
CA SER A 722 -9.90 3.20 2.87
C SER A 722 -11.02 4.22 2.60
N TYR A 723 -11.01 5.36 3.30
CA TYR A 723 -11.97 6.44 3.08
C TYR A 723 -11.71 7.17 1.75
N PHE A 724 -12.75 7.70 1.12
CA PHE A 724 -12.61 8.61 -0.04
C PHE A 724 -12.63 10.09 0.37
N GLU A 725 -13.06 10.39 1.59
CA GLU A 725 -13.10 11.73 2.18
C GLU A 725 -12.98 11.60 3.71
N MET A 726 -12.19 12.44 4.38
CA MET A 726 -12.10 12.48 5.84
C MET A 726 -11.84 13.88 6.37
N GLN A 727 -12.03 14.05 7.68
CA GLN A 727 -11.61 15.23 8.44
C GLN A 727 -11.12 14.81 9.84
N GLY A 728 -9.92 15.26 10.20
CA GLY A 728 -9.40 15.27 11.58
C GLY A 728 -8.66 14.01 12.03
N VAL A 729 -8.82 12.89 11.32
CA VAL A 729 -8.14 11.62 11.62
C VAL A 729 -6.78 11.48 10.94
N ASN A 730 -5.89 10.67 11.52
CA ASN A 730 -4.61 10.26 10.92
C ASN A 730 -4.53 8.73 10.79
N THR A 731 -3.67 8.24 9.90
CA THR A 731 -3.33 6.83 9.82
C THR A 731 -2.06 6.52 10.62
N GLU A 732 -1.99 5.33 11.22
CA GLU A 732 -0.81 4.82 11.92
C GLU A 732 -0.65 3.31 11.67
N GLN A 733 0.51 2.73 12.00
CA GLN A 733 0.76 1.29 11.84
C GLN A 733 -0.13 0.46 12.76
N CYS A 734 -0.82 -0.52 12.20
CA CYS A 734 -1.71 -1.41 12.94
C CYS A 734 -0.98 -2.69 13.34
N SER A 735 -1.07 -3.06 14.61
CA SER A 735 -0.52 -4.32 15.16
C SER A 735 -1.56 -5.44 15.33
N ASP A 736 -2.77 -5.23 14.81
CA ASP A 736 -3.82 -6.27 14.77
C ASP A 736 -3.49 -7.35 13.73
N ASP A 737 -4.21 -8.48 13.80
CA ASP A 737 -4.04 -9.58 12.85
C ASP A 737 -4.28 -9.11 11.40
N GLY A 738 -3.22 -9.19 10.58
CA GLY A 738 -3.22 -8.74 9.18
C GLY A 738 -2.23 -7.60 8.90
N GLY A 739 -1.85 -6.82 9.91
CA GLY A 739 -1.02 -5.61 9.76
C GLY A 739 -1.73 -4.49 8.99
N GLY A 740 -0.97 -3.55 8.42
CA GLY A 740 -1.51 -2.43 7.63
C GLY A 740 -1.60 -1.13 8.43
N HIS A 741 -2.56 -0.27 8.09
CA HIS A 741 -2.80 0.97 8.80
C HIS A 741 -4.12 0.93 9.55
N ASN A 742 -4.22 1.66 10.66
CA ASN A 742 -5.49 1.96 11.32
C ASN A 742 -5.70 3.47 11.38
N LEU A 743 -6.93 3.91 11.63
CA LEU A 743 -7.20 5.30 11.99
C LEU A 743 -6.90 5.53 13.47
N GLY A 744 -6.24 6.65 13.75
CA GLY A 744 -5.94 7.14 15.08
C GLY A 744 -5.97 8.66 15.15
N HIS A 745 -5.57 9.22 16.29
CA HIS A 745 -5.68 10.66 16.59
C HIS A 745 -7.12 11.21 16.48
N ILE A 746 -8.11 10.36 16.80
CA ILE A 746 -9.52 10.68 16.61
C ILE A 746 -10.02 11.62 17.72
N ASP A 747 -10.51 12.79 17.30
CA ASP A 747 -11.21 13.77 18.12
C ASP A 747 -12.73 13.78 17.88
N ILE A 748 -13.48 14.34 18.83
CA ILE A 748 -14.94 14.43 18.74
C ILE A 748 -15.33 15.30 17.54
N GLY A 749 -16.17 14.76 16.65
CA GLY A 749 -16.65 15.42 15.45
C GLY A 749 -15.85 15.11 14.18
N ASP A 750 -14.74 14.37 14.29
CA ASP A 750 -14.01 13.86 13.14
C ASP A 750 -14.88 12.90 12.33
N TYR A 751 -14.67 12.85 11.02
CA TYR A 751 -15.45 11.97 10.16
C TYR A 751 -14.66 11.35 9.02
N MET A 752 -15.20 10.24 8.52
CA MET A 752 -14.72 9.52 7.36
C MET A 752 -15.90 9.10 6.48
N LYS A 753 -15.73 9.10 5.15
CA LYS A 753 -16.74 8.63 4.20
C LYS A 753 -16.21 7.48 3.36
N TYR A 754 -17.06 6.48 3.17
CA TYR A 754 -16.76 5.24 2.45
C TYR A 754 -17.83 4.98 1.39
N GLU A 755 -17.43 4.44 0.23
CA GLU A 755 -18.35 3.90 -0.78
C GLU A 755 -18.11 2.40 -0.91
N PHE A 756 -19.18 1.62 -0.88
CA PHE A 756 -19.11 0.16 -1.05
C PHE A 756 -20.41 -0.38 -1.64
N ASN A 757 -20.40 -1.64 -2.06
CA ASN A 757 -21.56 -2.30 -2.64
C ASN A 757 -22.14 -3.30 -1.63
N VAL A 758 -23.42 -3.15 -1.30
CA VAL A 758 -24.17 -4.10 -0.49
C VAL A 758 -24.73 -5.20 -1.40
N PRO A 759 -24.33 -6.47 -1.22
CA PRO A 759 -24.72 -7.55 -2.12
C PRO A 759 -26.22 -7.83 -2.15
N LYS A 760 -26.87 -7.70 -1.00
CA LYS A 760 -28.27 -8.09 -0.82
C LYS A 760 -28.94 -7.21 0.23
N ALA A 761 -30.22 -6.94 0.05
CA ALA A 761 -30.97 -6.18 1.03
C ALA A 761 -31.26 -7.06 2.27
N GLY A 762 -31.02 -6.54 3.47
CA GLY A 762 -31.23 -7.29 4.72
C GLY A 762 -30.49 -6.69 5.91
N TYR A 763 -30.55 -7.38 7.04
CA TYR A 763 -29.80 -6.98 8.24
C TYR A 763 -28.36 -7.44 8.14
N TYR A 764 -27.45 -6.51 8.41
CA TYR A 764 -26.03 -6.72 8.53
C TYR A 764 -25.61 -6.39 9.97
N GLN A 765 -24.83 -7.26 10.57
CA GLN A 765 -24.04 -6.93 11.73
C GLN A 765 -22.90 -6.04 11.26
N LEU A 766 -23.00 -4.76 11.59
CA LEU A 766 -21.93 -3.79 11.45
C LEU A 766 -20.97 -3.97 12.62
N VAL A 767 -19.82 -4.58 12.34
CA VAL A 767 -18.71 -4.72 13.27
C VAL A 767 -17.74 -3.57 13.05
N SER A 768 -17.24 -2.96 14.12
CA SER A 768 -16.10 -2.05 14.12
C SER A 768 -15.01 -2.64 14.99
N ARG A 769 -13.79 -2.75 14.45
CA ARG A 769 -12.60 -3.22 15.17
C ARG A 769 -11.91 -2.03 15.82
N ILE A 770 -12.04 -1.91 17.15
CA ILE A 770 -11.65 -0.71 17.89
C ILE A 770 -10.60 -1.06 18.96
N ALA A 771 -9.68 -0.13 19.21
CA ALA A 771 -8.76 -0.15 20.33
C ALA A 771 -8.76 1.23 21.03
N GLY A 772 -8.77 1.29 22.36
CA GLY A 772 -8.81 2.59 23.06
C GLY A 772 -8.80 2.48 24.59
N PHE A 773 -8.61 3.62 25.25
CA PHE A 773 -8.51 3.69 26.72
C PHE A 773 -9.82 4.03 27.42
N ASN A 774 -10.80 4.59 26.70
CA ASN A 774 -12.08 4.98 27.27
C ASN A 774 -13.24 4.26 26.57
N ASP A 775 -14.36 4.18 27.29
CA ASP A 775 -15.65 3.90 26.69
C ASP A 775 -16.03 5.06 25.75
N GLY A 776 -16.70 4.74 24.65
CA GLY A 776 -17.06 5.75 23.65
C GLY A 776 -18.18 5.28 22.75
N SER A 777 -18.43 6.06 21.70
CA SER A 777 -19.33 5.66 20.62
C SER A 777 -18.92 6.28 19.29
N ILE A 778 -19.35 5.63 18.22
CA ILE A 778 -19.16 6.06 16.83
C ILE A 778 -20.55 6.10 16.18
N ASN A 779 -20.85 7.17 15.45
CA ASN A 779 -22.08 7.25 14.68
C ASN A 779 -21.84 6.89 13.21
N PHE A 780 -22.69 6.04 12.67
CA PHE A 780 -22.67 5.61 11.27
C PHE A 780 -23.93 6.11 10.57
N ILE A 781 -23.77 6.80 9.44
CA ILE A 781 -24.87 7.34 8.64
C ILE A 781 -24.83 6.71 7.25
N PHE A 782 -25.90 6.01 6.88
CA PHE A 782 -26.11 5.37 5.59
C PHE A 782 -27.33 5.97 4.91
N LYS A 783 -27.17 6.78 3.85
CA LYS A 783 -28.27 7.48 3.12
C LYS A 783 -29.31 8.17 4.04
N ASN A 784 -30.31 7.42 4.53
CA ASN A 784 -31.42 7.87 5.40
C ASN A 784 -31.43 7.24 6.81
N THR A 785 -30.48 6.35 7.13
CA THR A 785 -30.41 5.58 8.38
C THR A 785 -29.18 6.01 9.17
N SER A 786 -29.31 6.13 10.50
CA SER A 786 -28.20 6.41 11.42
C SER A 786 -28.14 5.30 12.47
N LEU A 787 -26.94 4.85 12.80
CA LEU A 787 -26.67 3.86 13.85
C LEU A 787 -25.55 4.39 14.75
N ASN A 788 -25.81 4.51 16.04
CA ASN A 788 -24.78 4.77 17.04
C ASN A 788 -24.27 3.44 17.60
N LEU A 789 -22.97 3.19 17.47
CA LEU A 789 -22.29 2.01 17.98
C LEU A 789 -21.52 2.37 19.25
N PRO A 790 -22.01 1.99 20.45
CA PRO A 790 -21.24 2.14 21.68
C PRO A 790 -20.12 1.10 21.75
N PHE A 791 -18.99 1.48 22.34
CA PHE A 791 -17.88 0.56 22.62
C PHE A 791 -17.30 0.77 24.02
N LYS A 792 -16.60 -0.24 24.51
CA LYS A 792 -15.93 -0.24 25.82
C LYS A 792 -14.42 -0.08 25.65
N SER A 793 -13.78 0.47 26.67
CA SER A 793 -12.30 0.53 26.72
C SER A 793 -11.69 -0.87 26.52
N THR A 794 -10.68 -0.95 25.67
CA THR A 794 -9.91 -2.17 25.41
C THR A 794 -8.56 -2.17 26.13
N ASN A 795 -8.27 -1.12 26.92
CA ASN A 795 -7.06 -0.93 27.71
C ASN A 795 -5.75 -0.82 26.90
N GLY A 796 -5.80 -0.32 25.68
CA GLY A 796 -4.61 -0.01 24.89
C GLY A 796 -4.92 0.53 23.50
N TRP A 797 -4.03 1.37 22.95
CA TRP A 797 -4.15 1.95 21.59
C TRP A 797 -4.12 0.91 20.47
N GLN A 798 -3.61 -0.28 20.79
CA GLN A 798 -3.39 -1.37 19.86
C GLN A 798 -3.92 -2.70 20.45
N SER A 799 -4.78 -2.61 21.46
CA SER A 799 -5.49 -3.74 22.06
C SER A 799 -6.86 -3.86 21.40
N TRP A 800 -6.99 -4.69 20.37
CA TRP A 800 -8.14 -4.65 19.47
C TRP A 800 -9.30 -5.55 19.92
N GLN A 801 -10.53 -5.02 19.88
CA GLN A 801 -11.77 -5.78 20.11
C GLN A 801 -12.83 -5.45 19.06
N ASN A 802 -13.73 -6.40 18.83
CA ASN A 802 -14.87 -6.21 17.93
C ASN A 802 -16.04 -5.65 18.73
N PHE A 803 -16.59 -4.54 18.28
CA PHE A 803 -17.88 -4.01 18.73
C PHE A 803 -18.83 -4.07 17.55
N TYR A 804 -20.08 -4.44 17.79
CA TYR A 804 -21.01 -4.62 16.69
C TYR A 804 -22.43 -4.23 17.06
N GLU A 805 -23.17 -3.80 16.05
CA GLU A 805 -24.61 -3.56 16.11
C GLU A 805 -25.25 -4.03 14.81
N GLU A 806 -26.54 -4.37 14.84
CA GLU A 806 -27.27 -4.75 13.63
C GLU A 806 -27.82 -3.50 12.93
N ILE A 807 -27.66 -3.45 11.60
CA ILE A 807 -28.22 -2.41 10.74
C ILE A 807 -28.80 -3.02 9.48
N TYR A 808 -29.96 -2.54 9.07
CA TYR A 808 -30.51 -2.90 7.76
C TYR A 808 -29.86 -2.06 6.66
N LEU A 809 -29.44 -2.73 5.58
CA LEU A 809 -28.90 -2.09 4.39
C LEU A 809 -29.66 -2.54 3.12
N GLU A 810 -29.98 -1.59 2.25
CA GLU A 810 -30.50 -1.86 0.91
C GLU A 810 -29.38 -2.37 -0.02
N ALA A 811 -29.72 -3.28 -0.95
CA ALA A 811 -28.77 -3.76 -1.95
C ALA A 811 -28.27 -2.64 -2.87
N GLY A 812 -27.08 -2.82 -3.43
CA GLY A 812 -26.44 -1.90 -4.37
C GLY A 812 -25.44 -0.95 -3.70
N ASN A 813 -25.02 0.09 -4.43
CA ASN A 813 -24.01 1.03 -3.94
C ASN A 813 -24.56 1.86 -2.77
N GLN A 814 -23.79 1.90 -1.69
CA GLN A 814 -24.07 2.64 -0.47
C GLN A 814 -22.90 3.56 -0.11
N ASN A 815 -23.26 4.69 0.51
CA ASN A 815 -22.30 5.63 1.08
C ASN A 815 -22.51 5.61 2.60
N MET A 816 -21.41 5.39 3.33
CA MET A 816 -21.38 5.41 4.79
C MET A 816 -20.54 6.60 5.24
N THR A 817 -21.12 7.47 6.06
CA THR A 817 -20.37 8.49 6.82
C THR A 817 -20.23 7.99 8.24
N VAL A 818 -19.00 7.96 8.73
CA VAL A 818 -18.67 7.56 10.09
C VAL A 818 -18.20 8.81 10.83
N THR A 819 -18.77 9.11 11.98
CA THR A 819 -18.44 10.29 12.79
C THR A 819 -18.09 9.86 14.21
N ALA A 820 -16.96 10.34 14.71
CA ALA A 820 -16.54 10.07 16.07
C ALA A 820 -17.33 10.92 17.08
N GLU A 821 -18.08 10.27 17.96
CA GLU A 821 -18.85 10.92 19.04
C GLU A 821 -18.04 10.97 20.36
N SER A 822 -16.84 10.42 20.34
CA SER A 822 -15.91 10.32 21.46
C SER A 822 -14.47 10.46 20.94
N SER A 823 -13.48 10.45 21.82
CA SER A 823 -12.06 10.48 21.47
C SER A 823 -11.28 9.42 22.26
N GLN A 824 -9.98 9.33 22.03
CA GLN A 824 -9.07 8.36 22.67
C GLN A 824 -9.27 6.88 22.28
N PHE A 825 -9.53 6.66 21.01
CA PHE A 825 -9.58 5.33 20.41
C PHE A 825 -9.08 5.37 18.96
N ASN A 826 -8.83 4.17 18.44
CA ASN A 826 -8.40 3.86 17.10
C ASN A 826 -9.39 2.91 16.44
N ILE A 827 -9.48 2.93 15.10
CA ILE A 827 -10.35 2.05 14.32
C ILE A 827 -9.50 1.34 13.26
N ASN A 828 -9.57 0.01 13.22
CA ASN A 828 -8.87 -0.79 12.21
C ASN A 828 -9.75 -1.02 10.97
N TYR A 829 -10.93 -1.62 11.13
CA TYR A 829 -11.85 -1.89 10.02
C TYR A 829 -13.31 -1.91 10.46
N TYR A 830 -14.19 -1.92 9.47
CA TYR A 830 -15.61 -2.21 9.62
C TYR A 830 -15.99 -3.47 8.82
N ASP A 831 -16.62 -4.45 9.46
CA ASP A 831 -17.26 -5.56 8.74
C ASP A 831 -18.76 -5.36 8.67
N LEU A 832 -19.37 -5.65 7.54
CA LEU A 832 -20.82 -5.75 7.38
C LEU A 832 -21.17 -7.19 7.12
N VAL A 833 -21.51 -7.94 8.15
CA VAL A 833 -21.82 -9.38 8.09
C VAL A 833 -23.33 -9.58 8.05
N PHE A 834 -23.89 -10.03 6.94
CA PHE A 834 -25.31 -10.29 6.84
C PHE A 834 -25.76 -11.33 7.84
N VAL A 835 -26.85 -11.00 8.51
CA VAL A 835 -27.48 -11.79 9.55
C VAL A 835 -28.69 -12.50 8.97
N LYS A 836 -29.63 -11.75 8.40
CA LYS A 836 -30.93 -12.28 7.97
C LYS A 836 -31.67 -11.34 7.02
N GLU A 837 -32.56 -11.94 6.26
CA GLU A 837 -33.57 -11.22 5.48
C GLU A 837 -34.67 -10.67 6.40
N ALA A 838 -35.26 -9.53 6.04
CA ALA A 838 -36.50 -9.08 6.67
C ALA A 838 -37.67 -9.96 6.18
N GLN A 839 -38.56 -10.40 7.09
CA GLN A 839 -39.73 -11.19 6.71
C GLN A 839 -40.70 -10.32 5.90
N VAL A 840 -41.00 -10.73 4.68
CA VAL A 840 -41.78 -9.92 3.74
C VAL A 840 -43.28 -10.04 4.02
N ILE A 841 -43.97 -8.90 4.15
CA ILE A 841 -45.42 -8.77 4.29
C ILE A 841 -45.98 -8.15 3.00
N PRO A 842 -46.90 -8.80 2.25
CA PRO A 842 -47.68 -9.98 2.62
C PRO A 842 -46.91 -11.30 2.55
N GLY A 843 -47.27 -12.25 3.40
CA GLY A 843 -46.58 -13.54 3.56
C GLY A 843 -46.98 -14.26 4.85
N LYS A 844 -46.58 -15.52 5.00
CA LYS A 844 -46.75 -16.30 6.24
C LYS A 844 -45.48 -16.21 7.09
N ILE A 845 -45.63 -15.85 8.35
CA ILE A 845 -44.58 -15.82 9.37
C ILE A 845 -44.92 -16.91 10.38
N GLU A 846 -44.14 -18.00 10.39
CA GLU A 846 -44.27 -19.04 11.42
C GLU A 846 -43.88 -18.45 12.78
N ALA A 847 -44.65 -18.74 13.83
CA ALA A 847 -44.54 -18.02 15.10
C ALA A 847 -43.26 -18.39 15.87
N GLU A 848 -42.64 -19.53 15.60
CA GLU A 848 -41.31 -19.88 16.13
C GLU A 848 -40.16 -19.15 15.42
N LYS A 849 -40.41 -18.47 14.30
CA LYS A 849 -39.39 -17.74 13.51
C LYS A 849 -39.22 -16.29 13.98
N TYR A 850 -39.19 -16.08 15.29
CA TYR A 850 -38.88 -14.78 15.90
C TYR A 850 -37.37 -14.52 15.93
N GLY A 851 -36.99 -13.23 16.02
CA GLY A 851 -35.60 -12.80 16.23
C GLY A 851 -35.18 -12.91 17.69
N THR A 852 -35.96 -12.32 18.60
CA THR A 852 -35.74 -12.38 20.05
C THR A 852 -37.08 -12.64 20.75
N ALA A 853 -37.05 -13.33 21.89
CA ALA A 853 -38.22 -13.57 22.71
C ALA A 853 -37.89 -13.55 24.20
N VAL A 854 -38.89 -13.22 25.03
CA VAL A 854 -38.82 -13.20 26.48
C VAL A 854 -40.04 -13.94 27.03
N GLY A 855 -39.79 -14.98 27.83
CA GLY A 855 -40.83 -15.76 28.52
C GLY A 855 -41.56 -16.81 27.68
N ILE A 856 -41.28 -16.88 26.38
CA ILE A 856 -41.94 -17.79 25.44
C ILE A 856 -41.12 -19.07 25.24
N GLU A 857 -41.79 -20.22 25.16
CA GLU A 857 -41.19 -21.50 24.78
C GLU A 857 -41.73 -22.00 23.43
N THR A 858 -40.95 -22.84 22.75
CA THR A 858 -41.38 -23.53 21.52
C THR A 858 -41.79 -24.96 21.83
N GLU A 859 -42.87 -25.41 21.24
CA GLU A 859 -43.36 -26.79 21.35
C GLU A 859 -43.88 -27.29 20.00
N CYS A 860 -44.01 -28.61 19.85
CA CYS A 860 -44.46 -29.21 18.60
C CYS A 860 -46.00 -29.12 18.47
N CYS A 861 -46.46 -28.58 17.35
CA CYS A 861 -47.86 -28.53 16.96
C CYS A 861 -48.34 -29.92 16.55
N GLU A 862 -49.36 -30.45 17.26
CA GLU A 862 -49.84 -31.82 17.03
C GLU A 862 -50.58 -32.01 15.69
N ASP A 863 -51.06 -30.92 15.07
CA ASP A 863 -51.89 -30.93 13.85
C ASP A 863 -51.08 -31.11 12.56
N ASP A 864 -49.89 -30.52 12.48
CA ASP A 864 -49.08 -30.44 11.25
C ASP A 864 -47.59 -30.76 11.47
N ALA A 865 -47.21 -31.11 12.71
CA ALA A 865 -45.83 -31.39 13.12
C ALA A 865 -44.85 -30.24 12.88
N SER A 866 -45.34 -29.01 12.72
CA SER A 866 -44.49 -27.81 12.83
C SER A 866 -44.22 -27.50 14.30
N ASP A 867 -43.33 -26.53 14.56
CA ASP A 867 -43.22 -25.94 15.90
C ASP A 867 -44.25 -24.80 16.02
N ASN A 868 -44.68 -24.50 17.25
CA ASN A 868 -45.47 -23.36 17.63
C ASN A 868 -44.85 -22.69 18.87
N ILE A 869 -45.24 -21.45 19.16
CA ILE A 869 -44.91 -20.83 20.44
C ILE A 869 -46.02 -21.09 21.47
N GLY A 870 -45.64 -21.35 22.71
CA GLY A 870 -46.54 -21.71 23.80
C GLY A 870 -46.00 -21.27 25.16
N TYR A 871 -46.70 -21.67 26.22
CA TYR A 871 -46.42 -21.25 27.61
C TYR A 871 -46.48 -19.73 27.82
N ILE A 872 -47.25 -19.03 26.97
CA ILE A 872 -47.30 -17.57 26.96
C ILE A 872 -48.05 -17.06 28.19
N ASP A 873 -47.34 -16.32 29.04
CA ASP A 873 -47.87 -15.58 30.19
C ASP A 873 -48.07 -14.09 29.87
N PHE A 874 -48.66 -13.36 30.83
CA PHE A 874 -48.86 -11.92 30.70
C PHE A 874 -47.53 -11.18 30.67
N GLY A 875 -47.28 -10.43 29.59
CA GLY A 875 -46.08 -9.61 29.37
C GLY A 875 -44.98 -10.32 28.57
N ASP A 876 -45.13 -11.60 28.28
CA ASP A 876 -44.20 -12.33 27.42
C ASP A 876 -44.25 -11.79 26.00
N SER A 877 -43.11 -11.81 25.30
CA SER A 877 -43.01 -11.17 23.99
C SER A 877 -42.08 -11.86 23.02
N ALA A 878 -42.34 -11.67 21.72
CA ALA A 878 -41.50 -12.10 20.62
C ALA A 878 -41.41 -10.99 19.56
N ILE A 879 -40.21 -10.72 19.05
CA ILE A 879 -39.94 -9.69 18.05
C ILE A 879 -39.65 -10.34 16.70
N TYR A 880 -40.37 -9.94 15.67
CA TYR A 880 -40.23 -10.41 14.29
C TYR A 880 -39.83 -9.23 13.40
N PRO A 881 -38.64 -9.24 12.79
CA PRO A 881 -38.24 -8.21 11.85
C PRO A 881 -39.04 -8.35 10.55
N THR A 882 -39.80 -7.33 10.16
CA THR A 882 -40.67 -7.39 8.98
C THR A 882 -40.42 -6.25 7.98
N LYS A 883 -40.61 -6.55 6.70
CA LYS A 883 -40.66 -5.57 5.60
C LYS A 883 -42.06 -5.60 4.99
N VAL A 884 -42.83 -4.55 5.24
CA VAL A 884 -44.13 -4.36 4.60
C VAL A 884 -43.86 -3.84 3.20
N ASN A 885 -44.06 -4.69 2.19
CA ASN A 885 -43.72 -4.39 0.79
C ASN A 885 -44.36 -3.09 0.26
N GLN A 886 -45.52 -2.71 0.80
CA GLN A 886 -46.23 -1.49 0.40
C GLN A 886 -47.23 -1.06 1.49
N SER A 887 -47.40 0.25 1.73
CA SER A 887 -48.37 0.71 2.72
C SER A 887 -49.80 0.38 2.32
N GLY A 888 -50.59 -0.22 3.20
CA GLY A 888 -51.96 -0.59 2.89
C GLY A 888 -52.66 -1.37 3.99
N PHE A 889 -53.91 -1.74 3.75
CA PHE A 889 -54.65 -2.67 4.57
C PHE A 889 -54.17 -4.10 4.32
N TYR A 890 -53.97 -4.82 5.41
CA TYR A 890 -53.60 -6.22 5.46
C TYR A 890 -54.59 -6.96 6.34
N LYS A 891 -55.06 -8.12 5.86
CA LYS A 891 -55.71 -9.10 6.72
C LYS A 891 -54.62 -9.90 7.41
N ILE A 892 -54.60 -9.82 8.73
CA ILE A 892 -53.72 -10.64 9.56
C ILE A 892 -54.56 -11.81 10.06
N ASN A 893 -54.23 -13.01 9.61
CA ASN A 893 -54.79 -14.26 10.10
C ASN A 893 -53.81 -14.86 11.11
N VAL A 894 -54.21 -14.97 12.36
CA VAL A 894 -53.40 -15.61 13.39
C VAL A 894 -54.00 -16.95 13.74
N ARG A 895 -53.20 -18.01 13.60
CA ARG A 895 -53.57 -19.35 14.04
C ARG A 895 -53.12 -19.54 15.48
N TYR A 896 -54.07 -19.79 16.37
CA TYR A 896 -53.85 -19.85 17.81
C TYR A 896 -54.64 -20.99 18.46
N ALA A 897 -54.22 -21.42 19.65
CA ALA A 897 -54.96 -22.33 20.51
C ALA A 897 -55.01 -21.77 21.93
N SER A 898 -56.17 -21.79 22.57
CA SER A 898 -56.32 -21.29 23.93
C SER A 898 -57.48 -21.97 24.66
N ILE A 899 -57.34 -22.13 25.97
CA ILE A 899 -58.41 -22.63 26.85
C ILE A 899 -59.27 -21.51 27.46
N ASN A 900 -59.03 -20.24 27.11
CA ASN A 900 -59.78 -19.07 27.57
C ASN A 900 -60.09 -18.10 26.40
N ASP A 901 -61.06 -17.22 26.62
CA ASP A 901 -61.23 -16.02 25.80
C ASP A 901 -60.21 -14.97 26.23
N GLY A 902 -59.63 -14.24 25.29
CA GLY A 902 -58.59 -13.26 25.61
C GLY A 902 -58.18 -12.40 24.42
N TYR A 903 -57.05 -11.73 24.57
CA TYR A 903 -56.37 -10.99 23.51
C TYR A 903 -54.86 -10.94 23.74
N PHE A 904 -54.12 -10.69 22.67
CA PHE A 904 -52.70 -10.35 22.72
C PHE A 904 -52.47 -9.06 21.91
N LEU A 905 -51.26 -8.51 21.98
CA LEU A 905 -50.88 -7.30 21.27
C LEU A 905 -49.94 -7.63 20.11
N LEU A 906 -50.18 -7.02 18.96
CA LEU A 906 -49.20 -6.90 17.88
C LEU A 906 -48.86 -5.44 17.69
N SER A 907 -47.59 -5.09 17.83
CA SER A 907 -47.11 -3.72 17.60
C SER A 907 -46.28 -3.66 16.32
N PHE A 908 -46.51 -2.63 15.50
CA PHE A 908 -45.72 -2.30 14.31
C PHE A 908 -45.26 -0.85 14.44
N GLY A 909 -44.00 -0.64 14.81
CA GLY A 909 -43.49 0.69 15.14
C GLY A 909 -44.27 1.34 16.29
N ASN A 910 -44.91 2.48 16.04
CA ASN A 910 -45.70 3.21 17.04
C ASN A 910 -47.17 2.74 17.16
N GLU A 911 -47.62 1.86 16.26
CA GLU A 911 -48.99 1.33 16.31
C GLU A 911 -49.03 0.03 17.11
N THR A 912 -50.03 -0.12 17.97
CA THR A 912 -50.26 -1.35 18.75
C THR A 912 -51.71 -1.78 18.59
N ILE A 913 -51.90 -3.04 18.23
CA ILE A 913 -53.18 -3.61 17.85
C ILE A 913 -53.55 -4.70 18.86
N GLU A 914 -54.75 -4.62 19.41
CA GLU A 914 -55.34 -5.69 20.21
C GLU A 914 -55.93 -6.77 19.30
N PHE A 915 -55.43 -8.00 19.46
CA PHE A 915 -55.82 -9.15 18.67
C PHE A 915 -56.70 -10.08 19.51
N PRO A 916 -58.04 -10.07 19.34
CA PRO A 916 -58.92 -10.88 20.15
C PRO A 916 -58.88 -12.34 19.73
N PHE A 917 -59.01 -13.23 20.72
CA PHE A 917 -59.11 -14.66 20.52
C PHE A 917 -60.17 -15.29 21.45
N LYS A 918 -60.66 -16.47 21.07
CA LYS A 918 -61.72 -17.21 21.78
C LYS A 918 -61.21 -18.56 22.27
N ASN A 919 -61.82 -19.07 23.34
CA ASN A 919 -61.53 -20.42 23.82
C ASN A 919 -61.76 -21.44 22.68
N THR A 920 -60.70 -22.13 22.29
CA THR A 920 -60.71 -23.15 21.23
C THR A 920 -60.94 -24.55 21.79
N GLY A 921 -60.94 -24.72 23.11
CA GLY A 921 -61.27 -25.98 23.81
C GLY A 921 -60.06 -26.84 24.19
N GLY A 922 -58.83 -26.39 23.93
CA GLY A 922 -57.59 -27.10 24.28
C GLY A 922 -56.33 -26.40 23.79
N TRP A 923 -55.17 -26.77 24.34
CA TRP A 923 -53.85 -26.17 24.03
C TRP A 923 -53.29 -26.49 22.65
N GLN A 924 -53.81 -27.54 22.03
CA GLN A 924 -53.47 -27.97 20.68
C GLN A 924 -54.75 -28.05 19.81
N THR A 925 -55.85 -27.45 20.26
CA THR A 925 -57.06 -27.30 19.46
C THR A 925 -57.02 -25.95 18.77
N TRP A 926 -56.69 -25.92 17.48
CA TRP A 926 -56.35 -24.69 16.78
C TRP A 926 -57.58 -23.98 16.18
N GLY A 927 -57.63 -22.67 16.36
CA GLY A 927 -58.55 -21.74 15.70
C GLY A 927 -57.78 -20.66 14.93
N THR A 928 -58.50 -19.87 14.15
CA THR A 928 -57.95 -18.70 13.46
C THR A 928 -58.76 -17.48 13.82
N SER A 929 -58.07 -16.38 14.12
CA SER A 929 -58.67 -15.07 14.31
C SER A 929 -58.09 -14.15 13.25
N THR A 930 -58.95 -13.33 12.67
CA THR A 930 -58.60 -12.45 11.55
C THR A 930 -59.00 -11.04 11.89
N ILE A 931 -58.06 -10.12 11.72
CA ILE A 931 -58.34 -8.68 11.77
C ILE A 931 -57.75 -8.01 10.53
N GLU A 932 -58.30 -6.86 10.16
CA GLU A 932 -57.78 -6.03 9.09
C GLU A 932 -57.16 -4.78 9.69
N VAL A 933 -55.89 -4.51 9.36
CA VAL A 933 -55.13 -3.38 9.89
C VAL A 933 -54.38 -2.69 8.76
N TYR A 934 -54.19 -1.39 8.90
CA TYR A 934 -53.34 -0.65 7.99
C TYR A 934 -51.89 -0.78 8.48
N LEU A 935 -50.98 -1.16 7.59
CA LEU A 935 -49.55 -1.19 7.86
C LEU A 935 -48.86 -0.19 6.94
N ASP A 936 -47.97 0.61 7.49
CA ASP A 936 -47.08 1.45 6.70
C ASP A 936 -46.03 0.59 5.99
N GLY A 937 -45.84 0.86 4.70
CA GLY A 937 -44.83 0.25 3.86
C GLY A 937 -43.45 0.74 4.25
N GLY A 938 -42.52 -0.19 4.32
CA GLY A 938 -41.21 0.03 4.91
C GLY A 938 -40.88 -1.08 5.90
N GLU A 939 -39.76 -0.92 6.59
CA GLU A 939 -39.27 -1.90 7.56
C GLU A 939 -39.62 -1.48 8.97
N ALA A 940 -40.19 -2.43 9.71
CA ALA A 940 -40.52 -2.27 11.12
C ALA A 940 -40.50 -3.65 11.79
N ASP A 941 -40.09 -3.68 13.06
CA ASP A 941 -40.30 -4.85 13.89
C ASP A 941 -41.80 -5.01 14.19
N MET A 942 -42.31 -6.21 13.96
CA MET A 942 -43.56 -6.68 14.54
C MET A 942 -43.27 -7.26 15.92
N ILE A 943 -43.88 -6.71 16.97
CA ILE A 943 -43.72 -7.20 18.34
C ILE A 943 -45.02 -7.88 18.77
N PHE A 944 -44.94 -9.18 19.03
CA PHE A 944 -45.97 -9.91 19.76
C PHE A 944 -45.79 -9.71 21.26
N THR A 945 -46.88 -9.38 21.98
CA THR A 945 -46.91 -9.36 23.45
C THR A 945 -48.16 -10.06 23.99
N GLY A 946 -47.99 -11.03 24.89
CA GLY A 946 -49.08 -11.69 25.59
C GLY A 946 -49.79 -10.74 26.55
N ALA A 947 -51.05 -10.39 26.27
CA ALA A 947 -51.87 -9.55 27.15
C ALA A 947 -52.85 -10.35 28.01
N THR A 948 -53.00 -11.65 27.72
CA THR A 948 -53.69 -12.64 28.53
C THR A 948 -52.88 -13.94 28.45
N GLY A 949 -52.67 -14.61 29.58
CA GLY A 949 -51.95 -15.88 29.60
C GLY A 949 -52.79 -17.04 29.05
N LEU A 950 -52.14 -18.20 28.91
CA LEU A 950 -52.75 -19.45 28.44
C LEU A 950 -53.11 -19.46 26.93
N LEU A 951 -52.14 -19.09 26.11
CA LEU A 951 -52.24 -18.97 24.66
C LEU A 951 -51.06 -19.67 23.98
N ASN A 952 -51.34 -20.38 22.89
CA ASN A 952 -50.35 -20.87 21.93
C ASN A 952 -50.58 -20.23 20.57
N ILE A 953 -49.52 -19.93 19.82
CA ILE A 953 -49.59 -19.36 18.47
C ILE A 953 -48.74 -20.20 17.53
N ASN A 954 -49.32 -20.60 16.39
CA ASN A 954 -48.63 -21.37 15.36
C ASN A 954 -48.06 -20.43 14.29
N TYR A 955 -48.83 -19.50 13.74
CA TYR A 955 -48.33 -18.54 12.75
C TYR A 955 -49.15 -17.25 12.64
N PHE A 956 -48.53 -16.24 12.03
CA PHE A 956 -49.14 -15.00 11.56
C PHE A 956 -49.11 -14.98 10.03
N GLU A 957 -50.26 -14.88 9.37
CA GLU A 957 -50.35 -14.82 7.92
C GLU A 957 -50.94 -13.50 7.47
N PHE A 958 -50.19 -12.78 6.64
CA PHE A 958 -50.52 -11.45 6.15
C PHE A 958 -50.96 -11.53 4.70
N GLU A 959 -52.22 -11.23 4.45
CA GLU A 959 -52.75 -11.10 3.10
C GLU A 959 -52.94 -9.60 2.81
N PHE A 960 -52.33 -9.12 1.73
CA PHE A 960 -52.52 -7.74 1.31
C PHE A 960 -53.96 -7.53 0.84
N ALA A 961 -54.71 -6.68 1.56
CA ALA A 961 -56.11 -6.41 1.31
C ALA A 961 -56.35 -5.15 0.45
N GLY A 962 -55.30 -4.37 0.17
CA GLY A 962 -55.34 -3.19 -0.70
C GLY A 962 -54.61 -1.99 -0.09
N THR A 963 -54.12 -1.05 -0.91
CA THR A 963 -53.64 0.23 -0.40
C THR A 963 -54.84 1.16 -0.24
N PHE A 964 -54.63 2.39 0.28
CA PHE A 964 -55.53 3.47 -0.11
C PHE A 964 -55.44 3.68 -1.64
N THR A 965 -56.11 2.86 -2.43
CA THR A 965 -56.80 3.39 -3.60
C THR A 965 -58.25 3.38 -3.23
N THR A 966 -58.68 4.46 -2.59
CA THR A 966 -60.06 4.94 -2.61
C THR A 966 -61.07 3.82 -2.86
N ASN A 967 -61.71 3.30 -1.81
CA ASN A 967 -63.12 2.92 -1.98
C ASN A 967 -63.93 4.21 -2.17
N TYR A 968 -63.72 4.87 -3.31
CA TYR A 968 -64.67 5.74 -3.94
C TYR A 968 -64.50 5.56 -5.44
N ILE A 969 -65.35 4.72 -6.00
CA ILE A 969 -65.80 4.99 -7.36
C ILE A 969 -66.52 6.34 -7.29
N SER A 970 -65.85 7.41 -7.68
CA SER A 970 -66.54 8.60 -8.19
C SER A 970 -67.01 8.26 -9.61
N VAL A 971 -68.14 7.57 -9.75
CA VAL A 971 -68.85 7.59 -11.04
C VAL A 971 -69.49 8.97 -11.13
N LEU A 972 -68.78 9.93 -11.75
CA LEU A 972 -69.32 11.06 -12.51
C LEU A 972 -68.15 11.97 -12.92
N ASN A 973 -67.70 11.82 -14.17
CA ASN A 973 -66.71 12.69 -14.82
C ASN A 973 -67.22 14.10 -15.14
N ASP A 974 -68.39 14.46 -14.64
CA ASP A 974 -69.08 15.70 -15.00
C ASP A 974 -68.91 16.81 -13.93
N ILE A 975 -68.07 16.58 -12.92
CA ILE A 975 -67.64 17.63 -11.96
C ILE A 975 -66.47 18.39 -12.57
N GLN A 976 -66.76 19.60 -13.08
CA GLN A 976 -65.79 20.47 -13.73
C GLN A 976 -65.41 21.64 -12.82
N LEU A 977 -64.12 21.90 -12.72
CA LEU A 977 -63.59 23.04 -11.99
C LEU A 977 -62.72 23.85 -12.95
N TYR A 978 -63.07 25.10 -13.17
CA TYR A 978 -62.33 25.97 -14.09
C TYR A 978 -62.27 27.40 -13.58
N ALA A 979 -61.12 28.03 -13.78
CA ALA A 979 -60.91 29.44 -13.47
C ALA A 979 -61.66 30.32 -14.48
N VAL A 980 -62.20 31.44 -14.02
CA VAL A 980 -62.78 32.49 -14.86
C VAL A 980 -61.92 33.75 -14.70
N PRO A 981 -60.86 33.89 -15.51
CA PRO A 981 -59.79 34.85 -15.26
C PRO A 981 -60.25 36.31 -15.23
N ALA A 982 -61.28 36.64 -16.01
CA ALA A 982 -61.78 38.02 -16.12
C ALA A 982 -62.49 38.55 -14.86
N ARG A 983 -62.74 37.71 -13.84
CA ARG A 983 -63.45 38.10 -12.61
C ARG A 983 -62.78 37.65 -11.31
N ASN A 984 -61.60 37.06 -11.38
CA ASN A 984 -60.85 36.51 -10.25
C ASN A 984 -61.61 35.42 -9.44
N ASN A 985 -62.44 34.62 -10.12
CA ASN A 985 -63.27 33.58 -9.50
C ASN A 985 -62.95 32.20 -10.09
N VAL A 986 -63.14 31.14 -9.30
CA VAL A 986 -63.22 29.76 -9.79
C VAL A 986 -64.67 29.31 -9.83
N THR A 987 -65.04 28.62 -10.90
CA THR A 987 -66.36 28.02 -11.05
C THR A 987 -66.28 26.53 -10.85
N LEU A 988 -67.10 26.01 -9.94
CA LEU A 988 -67.38 24.60 -9.79
C LEU A 988 -68.71 24.31 -10.47
N LYS A 989 -68.68 23.49 -11.51
CA LYS A 989 -69.86 22.96 -12.16
C LYS A 989 -70.03 21.51 -11.75
N LEU A 990 -71.18 21.22 -11.16
CA LEU A 990 -71.53 19.87 -10.72
C LEU A 990 -72.58 19.28 -11.67
N PRO A 991 -72.62 17.96 -11.88
CA PRO A 991 -73.69 17.33 -12.65
C PRO A 991 -75.02 17.32 -11.89
N PHE A 992 -75.01 17.67 -10.60
CA PHE A 992 -76.15 17.72 -9.71
C PHE A 992 -76.15 19.03 -8.92
N LYS A 993 -77.31 19.37 -8.31
CA LYS A 993 -77.45 20.54 -7.45
C LYS A 993 -77.21 20.13 -6.00
N LEU A 994 -76.41 20.89 -5.27
CA LEU A 994 -76.19 20.71 -3.83
C LEU A 994 -77.34 21.29 -3.02
N ASP A 995 -77.65 20.61 -1.91
CA ASP A 995 -78.69 21.01 -0.96
C ASP A 995 -78.25 22.21 -0.10
N SER A 996 -76.95 22.30 0.26
CA SER A 996 -76.39 23.44 0.99
C SER A 996 -75.00 23.82 0.47
N LYS A 997 -74.68 25.11 0.54
CA LYS A 997 -73.35 25.65 0.20
C LYS A 997 -72.29 25.30 1.25
N LYS A 998 -72.70 24.98 2.49
CA LYS A 998 -71.80 24.55 3.58
C LYS A 998 -71.21 23.16 3.37
N ASP A 999 -71.75 22.42 2.41
CA ASP A 999 -71.27 21.09 2.07
C ASP A 999 -70.03 21.12 1.17
N ILE A 1000 -69.59 22.31 0.76
CA ILE A 1000 -68.32 22.52 0.05
C ILE A 1000 -67.28 23.00 1.07
N LYS A 1001 -66.18 22.26 1.18
CA LYS A 1001 -65.03 22.55 2.04
C LYS A 1001 -63.76 22.63 1.22
N LEU A 1002 -62.87 23.55 1.54
CA LEU A 1002 -61.57 23.70 0.88
C LEU A 1002 -60.45 23.44 1.87
N PHE A 1003 -59.44 22.71 1.45
CA PHE A 1003 -58.25 22.37 2.22
C PHE A 1003 -56.99 22.78 1.45
N ASP A 1004 -55.93 23.18 2.15
CA ASP A 1004 -54.64 23.45 1.53
C ASP A 1004 -53.85 22.15 1.27
N SER A 1005 -52.68 22.28 0.62
CA SER A 1005 -51.80 21.14 0.29
C SER A 1005 -51.33 20.32 1.49
N LYS A 1006 -51.45 20.86 2.71
CA LYS A 1006 -51.09 20.21 3.97
C LYS A 1006 -52.33 19.63 4.69
N GLY A 1007 -53.51 19.73 4.08
CA GLY A 1007 -54.77 19.19 4.59
C GLY A 1007 -55.51 20.09 5.57
N ASN A 1008 -55.07 21.34 5.79
CA ASN A 1008 -55.75 22.25 6.71
C ASN A 1008 -56.98 22.88 6.04
N LEU A 1009 -58.10 22.94 6.76
CA LEU A 1009 -59.33 23.58 6.25
C LEU A 1009 -59.10 25.09 6.08
N VAL A 1010 -59.26 25.58 4.86
CA VAL A 1010 -59.14 26.99 4.53
C VAL A 1010 -60.45 27.69 4.87
N THR A 1011 -60.45 28.48 5.94
CA THR A 1011 -61.63 29.20 6.43
C THR A 1011 -61.88 30.44 5.57
N LEU A 1012 -63.09 30.57 5.03
CA LEU A 1012 -63.42 31.47 3.93
C LEU A 1012 -64.71 32.22 4.20
N ASP A 1013 -64.70 33.02 5.27
CA ASP A 1013 -65.91 33.65 5.79
C ASP A 1013 -66.46 34.81 4.95
N GLU A 1014 -65.90 35.09 3.77
CA GLU A 1014 -66.55 36.00 2.80
C GLU A 1014 -66.57 35.48 1.35
N ILE A 1015 -66.41 34.16 1.11
CA ILE A 1015 -66.65 33.68 -0.26
C ILE A 1015 -68.14 33.77 -0.56
N ASN A 1016 -68.45 34.75 -1.40
CA ASN A 1016 -69.79 35.00 -1.88
C ASN A 1016 -70.12 33.96 -2.95
N ILE A 1017 -70.49 32.75 -2.51
CA ILE A 1017 -70.85 31.67 -3.43
C ILE A 1017 -72.17 32.03 -4.10
N LYS A 1018 -72.12 32.54 -5.33
CA LYS A 1018 -73.31 32.73 -6.16
C LYS A 1018 -73.62 31.41 -6.85
N GLN A 1019 -74.90 31.04 -6.88
CA GLN A 1019 -75.36 29.80 -7.49
C GLN A 1019 -76.23 30.13 -8.69
N LYS A 1020 -75.93 29.52 -9.83
CA LYS A 1020 -76.80 29.55 -11.01
C LYS A 1020 -76.92 28.12 -11.53
N ALA A 1021 -78.10 27.54 -11.39
CA ALA A 1021 -78.34 26.11 -11.63
C ALA A 1021 -77.40 25.21 -10.80
N ASN A 1022 -76.54 24.46 -11.48
CA ASN A 1022 -75.56 23.51 -10.95
C ASN A 1022 -74.11 24.05 -11.00
N GLU A 1023 -73.94 25.36 -11.23
CA GLU A 1023 -72.66 26.06 -11.17
C GLU A 1023 -72.58 26.96 -9.92
N TYR A 1024 -71.42 26.90 -9.26
CA TYR A 1024 -71.09 27.59 -8.01
C TYR A 1024 -69.82 28.41 -8.22
N TYR A 1025 -69.89 29.72 -7.99
CA TYR A 1025 -68.79 30.65 -8.25
C TYR A 1025 -68.11 31.04 -6.93
N PHE A 1026 -66.80 30.86 -6.84
CA PHE A 1026 -65.96 31.18 -5.68
C PHE A 1026 -65.08 32.38 -6.03
N ASP A 1027 -65.19 33.46 -5.28
CA ASP A 1027 -64.26 34.60 -5.39
C ASP A 1027 -62.90 34.18 -4.81
N LEU A 1028 -61.85 34.18 -5.64
CA LEU A 1028 -60.54 33.68 -5.23
C LEU A 1028 -59.67 34.85 -4.74
N SER A 1029 -59.60 35.02 -3.43
CA SER A 1029 -58.62 35.88 -2.75
C SER A 1029 -57.58 35.03 -1.99
N PHE A 1030 -57.19 33.89 -2.55
CA PHE A 1030 -56.30 32.92 -1.91
C PHE A 1030 -54.82 33.16 -2.20
N PRO A 1031 -53.92 32.74 -1.28
CA PRO A 1031 -52.51 32.57 -1.58
C PRO A 1031 -52.26 31.55 -2.72
N LYS A 1032 -51.14 31.70 -3.43
CA LYS A 1032 -50.69 30.73 -4.44
C LYS A 1032 -50.36 29.39 -3.78
N GLY A 1033 -50.82 28.28 -4.35
CA GLY A 1033 -50.61 26.95 -3.79
C GLY A 1033 -51.58 25.90 -4.34
N LYS A 1034 -51.35 24.64 -3.97
CA LYS A 1034 -52.26 23.53 -4.31
C LYS A 1034 -53.31 23.37 -3.21
N TYR A 1035 -54.57 23.20 -3.62
CA TYR A 1035 -55.71 23.08 -2.73
C TYR A 1035 -56.59 21.88 -3.11
N PHE A 1036 -57.33 21.36 -2.13
CA PHE A 1036 -58.26 20.23 -2.26
C PHE A 1036 -59.66 20.67 -1.87
N MET A 1037 -60.63 20.53 -2.76
CA MET A 1037 -62.03 20.83 -2.49
C MET A 1037 -62.79 19.54 -2.24
N SER A 1038 -63.44 19.44 -1.09
CA SER A 1038 -64.36 18.37 -0.72
C SER A 1038 -65.79 18.87 -0.82
N ILE A 1039 -66.65 18.12 -1.52
CA ILE A 1039 -68.06 18.45 -1.74
C ILE A 1039 -68.88 17.26 -1.24
N LYS A 1040 -69.73 17.49 -0.25
CA LYS A 1040 -70.60 16.45 0.31
C LYS A 1040 -71.99 16.56 -0.28
N ASN A 1041 -72.59 15.46 -0.68
CA ASN A 1041 -73.99 15.40 -1.12
C ASN A 1041 -74.63 14.14 -0.55
N LYS A 1042 -75.57 14.31 0.41
CA LYS A 1042 -76.34 13.30 1.16
C LYS A 1042 -75.55 12.07 1.62
N ASN A 1043 -75.17 11.18 0.70
CA ASN A 1043 -74.56 9.88 0.99
C ASN A 1043 -73.18 9.70 0.33
N SER A 1044 -72.62 10.73 -0.31
CA SER A 1044 -71.33 10.64 -1.00
C SER A 1044 -70.51 11.92 -0.84
N THR A 1045 -69.20 11.78 -0.75
CA THR A 1045 -68.25 12.90 -0.67
C THR A 1045 -67.33 12.86 -1.87
N TYR A 1046 -67.26 13.96 -2.60
CA TYR A 1046 -66.47 14.12 -3.82
C TYR A 1046 -65.28 15.02 -3.51
N ILE A 1047 -64.08 14.66 -3.96
CA ILE A 1047 -62.87 15.44 -3.70
C ILE A 1047 -62.16 15.76 -5.01
N LYS A 1048 -61.77 17.03 -5.20
CA LYS A 1048 -61.03 17.49 -6.39
C LYS A 1048 -59.93 18.46 -6.01
N SER A 1049 -58.71 18.24 -6.51
CA SER A 1049 -57.58 19.15 -6.30
C SER A 1049 -57.44 20.17 -7.42
N PHE A 1050 -56.95 21.38 -7.11
CA PHE A 1050 -56.58 22.39 -8.10
C PHE A 1050 -55.42 23.26 -7.61
N LEU A 1051 -54.74 23.95 -8.53
CA LEU A 1051 -53.67 24.91 -8.23
C LEU A 1051 -54.18 26.35 -8.39
N VAL A 1052 -53.77 27.21 -7.47
CA VAL A 1052 -53.88 28.67 -7.56
C VAL A 1052 -52.47 29.20 -7.85
N ASN A 1053 -52.29 29.82 -9.02
CA ASN A 1053 -50.98 30.19 -9.57
C ASN A 1053 -50.60 31.65 -9.41
#